data_AF-A0A8X9A660-F1
#
_entry.id   AF-A0A8X9A660-F1
#
_cell.length_a   1.000
_cell.length_b   1.000
_cell.length_c   1.000
_cell.angle_alpha   90.00
_cell.angle_beta   90.00
_cell.angle_gamma   90.00
#
_symmetry.space_group_name_H-M   'P 1'
#
loop_
_entity.id
_entity.type
_entity.pdbx_description
1 polymer ?
#
loop_
_entity_poly.entity_id
_entity_poly.type
_entity_poly.pdbx_seq_one_letter_code
_entity_poly.pdbx_strand_id
1 'polypeptide(L)'
;MAATTHAILVLLLGLVAAAVESFDYSAALDKTLLFLEAQRSGKLPPTQRVKWRGNSGLGDGYSQGVNLVGGYYDAGDHVKFGLPMAYSVTMLSWAAIDFKEDFIKLNQMGHVLEAIKWGTDYFIKCHPQQNVLWGQVGDGVSDHYCWQRAEDMTTSRTAYKLDAEHPGSDLAGETAAALAAASLAFKPYDSAYSNLLLVHAKQIFSFADRFRGLFSDSIGNSKQFYTSSGYYDELLWGATWLHRATNDEYYLKYVVDNCAAFGGTGWAVKEFSWDNKYAGMLLEGRAGSYASTLQQYQAKADYFTCACMQKNDGYNVKLTHGGLIYVREWNNLQYSASASFLLTVYSDYLTTAKKSVQCPDGLIQPQQILNFAKSQADYILGKNPKSLSYLVGYGQSYPIHVHHRGASIAPVSILHASVGCVEGFETWYKRNEANPNVIHGALVGGPNANDEFTDDRSVYDQTEPTLSGTAPLVGVFTRLHILSSSPYHKPQGPPSQHYAPVPQPKAAPAVPVEFLHSITNSWMVGSEKYYRHKVVVKNISEKPIGGLKLQLEGLTGSLWGLNPTQAKNTYELPQWIQTLQPNSECSFVYIQGLLIFLFVSINGVPLAESSTLGAGYISRLLEIQDRERAPPSVQVAAAHTALNRLIPSHSSSFQWGGPLPQTWLDQQLEMQKRILDRMYEFEMNPVLPAFSGNVPAALTRVYPSAEITRLGNWFTVRSDPKWCCTYLLDATDPLFVEIGRAFITQQLAEYGKTSHIYNCDTFDENTPPVADPEYISSLAAAIYKGMESGDDDAVWLMQGWLFTDDPFWKPPQMKALLHSVPLGKLVVLDLFAEVKPVWATSEQFYGVPYIWCMLHNFAGNIEMYGFVDSVGSGPIDARLSENSTMATPLTQISVGVGMSMEGIEQNPAVYDLMSEMAFRWDRVDVTTWIATYVQRRYGKLVPSIQDAWKILHQTLYNCTDGLMDKNRDVVVSFPEFTLYFFPTAITRSASPKPCDVVDLTRQALAKYANHLFVEVPIREVICGSVRRLSRKFLGLVDDPWLESAKNLAQDDQQRKQVRILVPTSFITMFNLRIEWNARTQITMWFDNTDDEANLHRDYGNKYWSGMLHLHGYYDLLQVHDTESGERGGFRDERVEEGVDQANKRVAERRRRVLHQ
;
A
#
# COMPACT_ATOMS: atom_id res chain seq x y z
N MET A 1 -69.46 50.01 28.60
CA MET A 1 -68.83 49.35 27.45
C MET A 1 -67.48 48.75 27.86
N ALA A 2 -67.47 47.71 28.70
CA ALA A 2 -66.21 47.13 29.25
C ALA A 2 -66.11 45.59 29.11
N ALA A 3 -67.21 44.92 28.72
CA ALA A 3 -67.26 43.46 28.60
C ALA A 3 -66.78 42.93 27.23
N THR A 4 -66.85 43.74 26.17
CA THR A 4 -66.49 43.33 24.80
C THR A 4 -64.98 43.37 24.52
N THR A 5 -64.20 44.17 25.23
CA THR A 5 -62.75 44.28 25.04
C THR A 5 -61.96 43.15 25.72
N HIS A 6 -62.45 42.60 26.83
CA HIS A 6 -61.77 41.52 27.55
C HIS A 6 -61.87 40.16 26.82
N ALA A 7 -63.00 39.86 26.17
CA ALA A 7 -63.15 38.64 25.38
C ALA A 7 -62.17 38.58 24.19
N ILE A 8 -61.93 39.71 23.53
CA ILE A 8 -61.02 39.81 22.39
C ILE A 8 -59.56 39.68 22.81
N LEU A 9 -59.16 40.26 23.96
CA LEU A 9 -57.79 40.14 24.46
C LEU A 9 -57.46 38.71 24.93
N VAL A 10 -58.43 37.99 25.53
CA VAL A 10 -58.25 36.58 25.91
C VAL A 10 -58.23 35.66 24.67
N LEU A 11 -58.99 35.95 23.61
CA LEU A 11 -58.84 35.23 22.34
C LEU A 11 -57.49 35.49 21.65
N LEU A 12 -56.97 36.72 21.68
CA LEU A 12 -55.68 37.05 21.07
C LEU A 12 -54.48 36.52 21.87
N LEU A 13 -54.55 36.49 23.20
CA LEU A 13 -53.56 35.80 24.05
C LEU A 13 -53.70 34.28 24.00
N GLY A 14 -54.86 33.74 23.61
CA GLY A 14 -55.09 32.32 23.39
C GLY A 14 -54.67 31.78 22.01
N LEU A 15 -54.29 32.65 21.07
CA LEU A 15 -53.95 32.29 19.68
C LEU A 15 -52.47 32.48 19.31
N VAL A 16 -51.61 32.85 20.27
CA VAL A 16 -50.16 32.66 20.19
C VAL A 16 -49.73 31.52 21.13
N ALA A 17 -50.48 30.41 21.08
CA ALA A 17 -49.87 29.12 21.29
C ALA A 17 -48.91 28.90 20.12
N ALA A 18 -47.63 29.26 20.31
CA ALA A 18 -46.58 28.90 19.37
C ALA A 18 -46.66 27.37 19.18
N ALA A 19 -47.03 26.94 17.97
CA ALA A 19 -47.03 25.53 17.63
C ALA A 19 -45.62 25.02 17.90
N VAL A 20 -45.49 24.05 18.81
CA VAL A 20 -44.21 23.41 19.07
C VAL A 20 -43.89 22.62 17.82
N GLU A 21 -43.09 23.20 16.92
CA GLU A 21 -42.57 22.49 15.76
C GLU A 21 -41.78 21.28 16.26
N SER A 22 -42.38 20.11 16.10
CA SER A 22 -41.74 18.85 16.38
C SER A 22 -40.72 18.58 15.29
N PHE A 23 -39.44 18.54 15.66
CA PHE A 23 -38.37 18.13 14.74
C PHE A 23 -38.67 16.75 14.13
N ASP A 24 -38.43 16.60 12.83
CA ASP A 24 -38.56 15.32 12.14
C ASP A 24 -37.33 14.45 12.41
N TYR A 25 -37.40 13.69 13.50
CA TYR A 25 -36.35 12.74 13.86
C TYR A 25 -36.16 11.62 12.83
N SER A 26 -37.13 11.31 11.95
CA SER A 26 -36.90 10.33 10.87
C SER A 26 -35.97 10.94 9.82
N ALA A 27 -36.26 12.17 9.39
CA ALA A 27 -35.41 12.89 8.46
C ALA A 27 -34.02 13.23 9.04
N ALA A 28 -33.87 13.28 10.37
CA ALA A 28 -32.57 13.35 11.04
C ALA A 28 -31.83 12.00 10.97
N LEU A 29 -32.48 10.91 11.41
CA LEU A 29 -31.97 9.54 11.39
C LEU A 29 -31.48 9.09 10.00
N ASP A 30 -32.28 9.33 8.97
CA ASP A 30 -31.93 9.02 7.56
C ASP A 30 -30.59 9.66 7.17
N LYS A 31 -30.37 10.91 7.58
CA LYS A 31 -29.14 11.65 7.29
C LYS A 31 -27.98 11.12 8.12
N THR A 32 -28.16 10.89 9.43
CA THR A 32 -27.14 10.29 10.30
C THR A 32 -26.58 8.98 9.73
N LEU A 33 -27.40 8.15 9.09
CA LEU A 33 -26.96 6.94 8.39
C LEU A 33 -26.20 7.24 7.07
N LEU A 34 -26.51 8.33 6.37
CA LEU A 34 -25.74 8.77 5.19
C LEU A 34 -24.34 9.28 5.57
N PHE A 35 -24.15 9.87 6.75
CA PHE A 35 -22.80 10.23 7.23
C PHE A 35 -21.91 8.99 7.37
N LEU A 36 -22.43 7.92 7.98
CA LEU A 36 -21.67 6.67 8.09
C LEU A 36 -21.28 6.12 6.71
N GLU A 37 -22.18 6.17 5.73
CA GLU A 37 -21.83 5.85 4.34
C GLU A 37 -20.76 6.77 3.75
N ALA A 38 -20.81 8.07 4.07
CA ALA A 38 -19.83 9.06 3.63
C ALA A 38 -18.43 8.84 4.25
N GLN A 39 -18.34 8.21 5.42
CA GLN A 39 -17.07 7.84 6.07
C GLN A 39 -16.45 6.53 5.57
N ARG A 40 -17.12 5.75 4.72
CA ARG A 40 -16.61 4.41 4.30
C ARG A 40 -15.25 4.50 3.58
N SER A 41 -14.29 3.71 4.04
CA SER A 41 -13.00 3.46 3.39
C SER A 41 -13.02 2.12 2.65
N GLY A 42 -12.22 1.96 1.59
CA GLY A 42 -12.13 0.74 0.80
C GLY A 42 -12.94 0.77 -0.49
N LYS A 43 -13.31 -0.42 -0.99
CA LYS A 43 -14.13 -0.58 -2.20
C LYS A 43 -15.61 -0.45 -1.85
N LEU A 44 -16.25 0.65 -2.24
CA LEU A 44 -17.65 0.95 -1.93
C LEU A 44 -18.62 -0.01 -2.64
N PRO A 45 -19.77 -0.35 -2.02
CA PRO A 45 -20.75 -1.24 -2.62
C PRO A 45 -21.58 -0.52 -3.70
N PRO A 46 -22.15 -1.22 -4.70
CA PRO A 46 -23.05 -0.61 -5.69
C PRO A 46 -24.28 0.09 -5.08
N THR A 47 -24.69 -0.35 -3.88
CA THR A 47 -25.81 0.20 -3.10
C THR A 47 -25.50 1.52 -2.39
N GLN A 48 -24.23 1.96 -2.35
CA GLN A 48 -23.79 3.21 -1.73
C GLN A 48 -24.67 4.39 -2.15
N ARG A 49 -25.35 5.05 -1.20
CA ARG A 49 -26.27 6.18 -1.46
C ARG A 49 -25.50 7.48 -1.67
N VAL A 50 -24.38 7.66 -0.98
CA VAL A 50 -23.50 8.85 -1.08
C VAL A 50 -22.70 8.83 -2.39
N LYS A 51 -23.24 9.41 -3.46
CA LYS A 51 -22.69 9.34 -4.83
C LYS A 51 -21.47 10.23 -5.11
N TRP A 52 -21.10 11.13 -4.20
CA TRP A 52 -19.89 11.96 -4.33
C TRP A 52 -18.62 11.29 -3.78
N ARG A 53 -18.76 10.15 -3.08
CA ARG A 53 -17.65 9.29 -2.64
C ARG A 53 -17.31 8.23 -3.70
N GLY A 54 -16.03 7.87 -3.78
CA GLY A 54 -15.49 6.79 -4.60
C GLY A 54 -14.67 5.78 -3.78
N ASN A 55 -14.08 4.81 -4.47
CA ASN A 55 -13.20 3.82 -3.84
C ASN A 55 -11.90 4.48 -3.35
N SER A 56 -11.49 4.19 -2.12
CA SER A 56 -10.30 4.78 -1.49
C SER A 56 -9.59 3.75 -0.60
N GLY A 57 -8.34 3.99 -0.17
CA GLY A 57 -7.64 3.10 0.76
C GLY A 57 -7.50 1.64 0.26
N LEU A 58 -7.39 1.43 -1.05
CA LEU A 58 -7.38 0.08 -1.65
C LEU A 58 -6.08 -0.71 -1.42
N GLY A 59 -5.03 -0.05 -0.93
CA GLY A 59 -3.76 -0.66 -0.52
C GLY A 59 -3.60 -0.88 0.98
N ASP A 60 -4.63 -0.61 1.80
CA ASP A 60 -4.55 -0.65 3.26
C ASP A 60 -4.03 -2.01 3.78
N GLY A 61 -2.89 -1.98 4.48
CA GLY A 61 -2.22 -3.15 5.04
C GLY A 61 -1.35 -3.96 4.05
N TYR A 62 -1.44 -3.70 2.75
CA TYR A 62 -0.78 -4.52 1.70
C TYR A 62 0.75 -4.58 1.89
N SER A 63 1.38 -3.45 2.21
CA SER A 63 2.82 -3.35 2.51
C SER A 63 3.26 -4.13 3.75
N GLN A 64 2.32 -4.63 4.55
CA GLN A 64 2.53 -5.34 5.81
C GLN A 64 1.95 -6.77 5.77
N GLY A 65 1.65 -7.28 4.56
CA GLY A 65 1.20 -8.65 4.34
C GLY A 65 -0.24 -8.94 4.77
N VAL A 66 -1.06 -7.92 5.02
CA VAL A 66 -2.45 -8.06 5.51
C VAL A 66 -3.43 -7.27 4.65
N ASN A 67 -4.69 -7.72 4.59
CA ASN A 67 -5.76 -6.99 3.90
C ASN A 67 -6.56 -6.18 4.91
N LEU A 68 -6.28 -4.89 5.04
CA LEU A 68 -7.01 -3.98 5.92
C LEU A 68 -7.95 -3.03 5.15
N VAL A 69 -8.28 -3.35 3.89
CA VAL A 69 -9.21 -2.56 3.06
C VAL A 69 -10.63 -2.65 3.63
N GLY A 70 -11.29 -1.51 3.85
CA GLY A 70 -12.59 -1.42 4.51
C GLY A 70 -12.57 -0.47 5.71
N GLY A 71 -13.60 -0.55 6.56
CA GLY A 71 -13.72 0.28 7.77
C GLY A 71 -14.12 1.72 7.46
N TYR A 72 -14.01 2.59 8.45
CA TYR A 72 -14.44 3.99 8.37
C TYR A 72 -13.26 4.95 8.60
N TYR A 73 -13.23 6.06 7.87
CA TYR A 73 -12.44 7.22 8.27
C TYR A 73 -13.09 7.87 9.48
N ASP A 74 -12.27 8.33 10.42
CA ASP A 74 -12.75 8.72 11.73
C ASP A 74 -13.52 10.05 11.74
N ALA A 75 -12.95 11.06 11.08
CA ALA A 75 -13.44 12.43 11.20
C ALA A 75 -13.39 13.20 9.87
N GLY A 76 -12.83 14.41 9.86
CA GLY A 76 -12.55 15.18 8.64
C GLY A 76 -11.38 14.66 7.79
N ASP A 77 -10.71 13.62 8.27
CA ASP A 77 -9.44 13.05 7.80
C ASP A 77 -9.60 11.71 7.06
N HIS A 78 -8.48 11.02 6.81
CA HIS A 78 -8.47 9.69 6.21
C HIS A 78 -7.75 8.63 7.06
N VAL A 79 -7.62 8.88 8.36
CA VAL A 79 -7.07 7.92 9.31
C VAL A 79 -8.20 7.00 9.78
N LYS A 80 -7.87 5.74 10.00
CA LYS A 80 -8.76 4.73 10.56
C LYS A 80 -8.35 4.46 12.01
N PHE A 81 -8.73 5.35 12.93
CA PHE A 81 -8.49 5.17 14.36
C PHE A 81 -9.42 4.08 14.92
N GLY A 82 -8.84 3.01 15.47
CA GLY A 82 -9.60 1.84 15.91
C GLY A 82 -10.52 2.11 17.10
N LEU A 83 -10.10 2.91 18.07
CA LEU A 83 -10.84 3.11 19.33
C LEU A 83 -12.18 3.84 19.13
N PRO A 84 -12.23 5.05 18.53
CA PRO A 84 -13.48 5.72 18.23
C PRO A 84 -14.34 4.93 17.23
N MET A 85 -13.75 4.19 16.29
CA MET A 85 -14.48 3.33 15.37
C MET A 85 -15.15 2.15 16.08
N ALA A 86 -14.44 1.48 17.00
CA ALA A 86 -14.97 0.37 17.78
C ALA A 86 -16.12 0.85 18.67
N TYR A 87 -15.92 1.94 19.41
CA TYR A 87 -16.98 2.59 20.18
C TYR A 87 -18.22 2.89 19.32
N SER A 88 -18.04 3.49 18.15
CA SER A 88 -19.13 3.83 17.23
C SER A 88 -19.92 2.58 16.80
N VAL A 89 -19.24 1.46 16.52
CA VAL A 89 -19.89 0.18 16.18
C VAL A 89 -20.60 -0.42 17.39
N THR A 90 -20.05 -0.30 18.61
CA THR A 90 -20.74 -0.69 19.86
C THR A 90 -22.04 0.11 20.02
N MET A 91 -22.00 1.43 19.83
CA MET A 91 -23.16 2.32 19.97
C MET A 91 -24.26 2.03 18.94
N LEU A 92 -23.89 1.80 17.67
CA LEU A 92 -24.83 1.38 16.63
C LEU A 92 -25.46 0.02 16.94
N SER A 93 -24.65 -0.93 17.41
CA SER A 93 -25.11 -2.27 17.78
C SER A 93 -26.04 -2.22 18.98
N TRP A 94 -25.71 -1.43 20.01
CA TRP A 94 -26.55 -1.21 21.18
C TRP A 94 -27.92 -0.62 20.77
N ALA A 95 -27.91 0.42 19.94
CA ALA A 95 -29.14 0.98 19.38
C ALA A 95 -29.99 -0.10 18.68
N ALA A 96 -29.38 -0.89 17.79
CA ALA A 96 -30.08 -1.94 17.02
C ALA A 96 -30.66 -3.07 17.88
N ILE A 97 -30.12 -3.31 19.08
CA ILE A 97 -30.64 -4.27 20.06
C ILE A 97 -31.81 -3.65 20.84
N ASP A 98 -31.57 -2.52 21.50
CA ASP A 98 -32.50 -1.97 22.50
C ASP A 98 -33.71 -1.26 21.83
N PHE A 99 -33.51 -0.65 20.66
CA PHE A 99 -34.56 0.00 19.87
C PHE A 99 -34.99 -0.81 18.63
N LYS A 100 -34.72 -2.12 18.61
CA LYS A 100 -34.96 -3.03 17.47
C LYS A 100 -36.33 -2.85 16.81
N GLU A 101 -37.39 -2.88 17.60
CA GLU A 101 -38.77 -2.79 17.11
C GLU A 101 -39.10 -1.40 16.54
N ASP A 102 -38.41 -0.36 16.99
CA ASP A 102 -38.57 1.02 16.53
C ASP A 102 -37.83 1.23 15.19
N PHE A 103 -36.64 0.65 15.01
CA PHE A 103 -35.95 0.56 13.72
C PHE A 103 -36.74 -0.23 12.65
N ILE A 104 -37.46 -1.30 13.05
CA ILE A 104 -38.31 -2.09 12.15
C ILE A 104 -39.50 -1.24 11.67
N LYS A 105 -40.20 -0.55 12.58
CA LYS A 105 -41.32 0.36 12.22
C LYS A 105 -40.89 1.47 11.27
N LEU A 106 -39.68 1.99 11.46
CA LEU A 106 -39.08 3.03 10.63
C LEU A 106 -38.49 2.52 9.30
N ASN A 107 -38.47 1.19 9.07
CA ASN A 107 -37.81 0.56 7.93
C ASN A 107 -36.30 0.87 7.81
N GLN A 108 -35.63 1.17 8.94
CA GLN A 108 -34.21 1.53 8.99
C GLN A 108 -33.29 0.38 9.44
N MET A 109 -33.85 -0.74 9.90
CA MET A 109 -33.11 -1.92 10.37
C MET A 109 -32.05 -2.41 9.36
N GLY A 110 -32.37 -2.41 8.06
CA GLY A 110 -31.40 -2.78 7.02
C GLY A 110 -30.18 -1.86 6.96
N HIS A 111 -30.40 -0.54 6.96
CA HIS A 111 -29.32 0.44 6.86
C HIS A 111 -28.44 0.49 8.13
N VAL A 112 -29.01 0.33 9.33
CA VAL A 112 -28.19 0.26 10.56
C VAL A 112 -27.38 -1.05 10.61
N LEU A 113 -27.95 -2.18 10.18
CA LEU A 113 -27.18 -3.44 10.06
C LEU A 113 -26.07 -3.33 9.01
N GLU A 114 -26.30 -2.71 7.86
CA GLU A 114 -25.23 -2.44 6.87
C GLU A 114 -24.12 -1.55 7.45
N ALA A 115 -24.45 -0.57 8.30
CA ALA A 115 -23.48 0.28 8.96
C ALA A 115 -22.65 -0.49 10.01
N ILE A 116 -23.28 -1.33 10.83
CA ILE A 116 -22.58 -2.21 11.79
C ILE A 116 -21.71 -3.23 11.04
N LYS A 117 -22.24 -3.84 9.97
CA LYS A 117 -21.52 -4.85 9.17
C LYS A 117 -20.23 -4.31 8.58
N TRP A 118 -20.25 -3.08 8.05
CA TRP A 118 -19.07 -2.45 7.46
C TRP A 118 -17.90 -2.27 8.44
N GLY A 119 -18.20 -1.93 9.70
CA GLY A 119 -17.19 -1.84 10.76
C GLY A 119 -16.73 -3.23 11.24
N THR A 120 -17.67 -4.17 11.43
CA THR A 120 -17.33 -5.51 11.92
C THR A 120 -16.59 -6.38 10.89
N ASP A 121 -16.88 -6.27 9.60
CA ASP A 121 -16.10 -6.91 8.52
C ASP A 121 -14.66 -6.37 8.47
N TYR A 122 -14.43 -5.12 8.91
CA TYR A 122 -13.10 -4.55 9.07
C TYR A 122 -12.40 -5.07 10.33
N PHE A 123 -13.08 -5.14 11.48
CA PHE A 123 -12.49 -5.70 12.71
C PHE A 123 -12.12 -7.18 12.58
N ILE A 124 -12.89 -7.99 11.84
CA ILE A 124 -12.52 -9.37 11.50
C ILE A 124 -11.17 -9.40 10.76
N LYS A 125 -10.94 -8.51 9.79
CA LYS A 125 -9.66 -8.38 9.08
C LYS A 125 -8.53 -7.87 9.98
N CYS A 126 -8.85 -6.96 10.89
CA CYS A 126 -7.89 -6.45 11.87
C CYS A 126 -7.44 -7.52 12.87
N HIS A 127 -8.17 -8.62 13.05
CA HIS A 127 -7.81 -9.71 13.96
C HIS A 127 -7.46 -11.00 13.19
N PRO A 128 -6.29 -11.07 12.54
CA PRO A 128 -5.87 -12.24 11.77
C PRO A 128 -5.37 -13.40 12.64
N GLN A 129 -5.03 -13.14 13.91
CA GLN A 129 -4.47 -14.10 14.86
C GLN A 129 -4.92 -13.75 16.28
N GLN A 130 -5.04 -14.75 17.16
CA GLN A 130 -5.63 -14.65 18.51
C GLN A 130 -5.08 -13.52 19.40
N ASN A 131 -3.80 -13.16 19.25
CA ASN A 131 -3.14 -12.11 20.06
C ASN A 131 -2.61 -10.96 19.17
N VAL A 132 -3.25 -10.67 18.05
CA VAL A 132 -2.87 -9.59 17.13
C VAL A 132 -4.11 -8.81 16.71
N LEU A 133 -4.11 -7.49 16.95
CA LEU A 133 -5.18 -6.59 16.52
C LEU A 133 -4.62 -5.35 15.80
N TRP A 134 -4.91 -5.18 14.52
CA TRP A 134 -4.57 -3.97 13.76
C TRP A 134 -5.45 -2.80 14.20
N GLY A 135 -4.88 -1.92 15.02
CA GLY A 135 -5.59 -0.86 15.72
C GLY A 135 -5.67 0.48 15.00
N GLN A 136 -4.83 0.72 13.99
CA GLN A 136 -4.85 1.95 13.21
C GLN A 136 -4.37 1.71 11.77
N VAL A 137 -4.92 2.46 10.80
CA VAL A 137 -4.37 2.57 9.43
C VAL A 137 -4.33 4.03 9.00
N GLY A 138 -3.14 4.50 8.58
CA GLY A 138 -2.84 5.91 8.35
C GLY A 138 -1.95 6.46 9.45
N ASP A 139 -0.89 7.20 9.08
CA ASP A 139 -0.12 8.03 10.00
C ASP A 139 -0.79 9.40 10.11
N GLY A 140 -1.35 9.72 11.28
CA GLY A 140 -2.19 10.91 11.47
C GLY A 140 -1.47 12.23 11.27
N VAL A 141 -0.18 12.32 11.63
CA VAL A 141 0.63 13.52 11.40
C VAL A 141 0.79 13.78 9.90
N SER A 142 1.09 12.73 9.11
CA SER A 142 1.20 12.85 7.66
C SER A 142 -0.14 13.11 6.97
N ASP A 143 -1.24 12.54 7.47
CA ASP A 143 -2.57 12.74 6.90
C ASP A 143 -3.13 14.14 7.19
N HIS A 144 -2.84 14.65 8.40
CA HIS A 144 -3.22 16.00 8.81
C HIS A 144 -2.38 17.10 8.13
N TYR A 145 -1.22 16.75 7.59
CA TYR A 145 -0.43 17.63 6.71
C TYR A 145 -0.99 17.78 5.28
N CYS A 146 -2.00 16.99 4.89
CA CYS A 146 -2.58 17.02 3.54
C CYS A 146 -4.10 17.27 3.51
N TRP A 147 -4.58 18.03 2.52
CA TRP A 147 -6.02 18.31 2.32
C TRP A 147 -6.53 17.76 0.97
N GLN A 148 -6.43 16.46 0.78
CA GLN A 148 -6.82 15.78 -0.47
C GLN A 148 -8.22 15.18 -0.38
N ARG A 149 -8.76 14.62 -1.47
CA ARG A 149 -9.89 13.67 -1.37
C ARG A 149 -9.39 12.31 -0.87
N ALA A 150 -10.29 11.52 -0.31
CA ALA A 150 -9.98 10.13 0.08
C ALA A 150 -9.54 9.30 -1.14
N GLU A 151 -10.09 9.60 -2.30
CA GLU A 151 -9.81 8.95 -3.58
C GLU A 151 -8.45 9.36 -4.18
N ASP A 152 -7.87 10.49 -3.76
CA ASP A 152 -6.58 11.03 -4.23
C ASP A 152 -5.43 10.86 -3.20
N MET A 153 -5.67 10.14 -2.11
CA MET A 153 -4.79 10.11 -0.94
C MET A 153 -3.34 9.67 -1.28
N THR A 154 -2.37 10.55 -1.01
CA THR A 154 -0.92 10.28 -1.16
C THR A 154 -0.18 10.16 0.18
N THR A 155 -0.92 10.21 1.29
CA THR A 155 -0.43 10.19 2.68
C THR A 155 0.02 8.79 3.10
N SER A 156 0.83 8.68 4.16
CA SER A 156 1.36 7.37 4.57
C SER A 156 0.26 6.51 5.19
N ARG A 157 -0.08 5.39 4.53
CA ARG A 157 -1.11 4.44 4.99
C ARG A 157 -0.55 3.26 5.78
N THR A 158 0.52 3.52 6.54
CA THR A 158 1.09 2.59 7.53
C THR A 158 -0.02 2.10 8.46
N ALA A 159 -0.13 0.79 8.61
CA ALA A 159 -0.97 0.18 9.64
C ALA A 159 -0.17 -0.04 10.93
N TYR A 160 -0.84 0.04 12.07
CA TYR A 160 -0.24 -0.19 13.38
C TYR A 160 -1.05 -1.27 14.10
N LYS A 161 -0.35 -2.20 14.75
CA LYS A 161 -0.95 -3.34 15.46
C LYS A 161 -0.67 -3.30 16.94
N LEU A 162 -1.53 -3.96 17.68
CA LEU A 162 -1.34 -4.41 19.05
C LEU A 162 -0.99 -5.89 19.03
N ASP A 163 -0.09 -6.30 19.91
CA ASP A 163 0.28 -7.70 20.14
C ASP A 163 0.75 -7.93 21.59
N ALA A 164 1.29 -9.10 21.88
CA ALA A 164 1.74 -9.48 23.22
C ALA A 164 2.90 -8.63 23.77
N GLU A 165 3.69 -8.02 22.88
CA GLU A 165 4.81 -7.14 23.21
C GLU A 165 4.36 -5.67 23.26
N HIS A 166 3.35 -5.31 22.46
CA HIS A 166 2.78 -3.97 22.33
C HIS A 166 1.26 -4.02 22.62
N PRO A 167 0.83 -4.18 23.89
CA PRO A 167 -0.57 -4.34 24.26
C PRO A 167 -1.41 -3.06 24.13
N GLY A 168 -2.73 -3.22 24.06
CA GLY A 168 -3.69 -2.11 24.07
C GLY A 168 -5.08 -2.60 24.46
N SER A 169 -5.31 -2.74 25.77
CA SER A 169 -6.49 -3.36 26.37
C SER A 169 -7.74 -2.52 26.28
N ASP A 170 -7.59 -1.21 26.17
CA ASP A 170 -8.61 -0.20 25.87
C ASP A 170 -9.21 -0.48 24.49
N LEU A 171 -8.38 -0.39 23.44
CA LEU A 171 -8.78 -0.64 22.06
C LEU A 171 -9.25 -2.08 21.84
N ALA A 172 -8.52 -3.07 22.36
CA ALA A 172 -8.93 -4.47 22.24
C ALA A 172 -10.23 -4.75 23.02
N GLY A 173 -10.40 -4.19 24.22
CA GLY A 173 -11.62 -4.30 25.02
C GLY A 173 -12.85 -3.70 24.33
N GLU A 174 -12.73 -2.49 23.77
CA GLU A 174 -13.81 -1.86 22.99
C GLU A 174 -14.08 -2.62 21.68
N THR A 175 -13.05 -3.14 21.00
CA THR A 175 -13.27 -3.96 19.78
C THR A 175 -13.98 -5.27 20.11
N ALA A 176 -13.68 -5.90 21.25
CA ALA A 176 -14.41 -7.06 21.75
C ALA A 176 -15.87 -6.71 22.12
N ALA A 177 -16.10 -5.56 22.76
CA ALA A 177 -17.44 -5.04 23.05
C ALA A 177 -18.25 -4.82 21.76
N ALA A 178 -17.66 -4.17 20.75
CA ALA A 178 -18.28 -3.89 19.45
C ALA A 178 -18.71 -5.17 18.74
N LEU A 179 -17.82 -6.19 18.68
CA LEU A 179 -18.11 -7.47 18.06
C LEU A 179 -19.14 -8.30 18.85
N ALA A 180 -19.08 -8.28 20.18
CA ALA A 180 -20.06 -8.94 21.04
C ALA A 180 -21.46 -8.30 20.92
N ALA A 181 -21.56 -6.98 20.95
CA ALA A 181 -22.80 -6.25 20.72
C ALA A 181 -23.35 -6.50 19.30
N ALA A 182 -22.50 -6.39 18.27
CA ALA A 182 -22.91 -6.66 16.89
C ALA A 182 -23.42 -8.10 16.72
N SER A 183 -22.82 -9.08 17.42
CA SER A 183 -23.30 -10.46 17.36
C SER A 183 -24.76 -10.61 17.82
N LEU A 184 -25.20 -9.85 18.83
CA LEU A 184 -26.58 -9.82 19.29
C LEU A 184 -27.50 -9.16 18.24
N ALA A 185 -27.06 -8.04 17.65
CA ALA A 185 -27.81 -7.36 16.60
C ALA A 185 -28.03 -8.24 15.36
N PHE A 186 -27.02 -9.02 14.94
CA PHE A 186 -27.12 -9.95 13.81
C PHE A 186 -27.82 -11.27 14.12
N LYS A 187 -27.89 -11.71 15.38
CA LYS A 187 -28.44 -13.02 15.78
C LYS A 187 -29.81 -13.38 15.15
N PRO A 188 -30.77 -12.45 14.96
CA PRO A 188 -32.05 -12.74 14.32
C PRO A 188 -32.02 -12.81 12.79
N TYR A 189 -30.96 -12.30 12.15
CA TYR A 189 -30.90 -12.04 10.69
C TYR A 189 -29.80 -12.84 9.98
N ASP A 190 -28.65 -13.02 10.64
CA ASP A 190 -27.54 -13.88 10.20
C ASP A 190 -26.86 -14.50 11.43
N SER A 191 -27.30 -15.72 11.78
CA SER A 191 -26.76 -16.47 12.91
C SER A 191 -25.35 -17.02 12.66
N ALA A 192 -24.94 -17.19 11.41
CA ALA A 192 -23.60 -17.66 11.07
C ALA A 192 -22.57 -16.54 11.27
N TYR A 193 -22.87 -15.33 10.77
CA TYR A 193 -22.08 -14.13 11.02
C TYR A 193 -22.07 -13.75 12.50
N SER A 194 -23.22 -13.81 13.18
CA SER A 194 -23.32 -13.63 14.65
C SER A 194 -22.32 -14.54 15.42
N ASN A 195 -22.26 -15.83 15.07
CA ASN A 195 -21.31 -16.75 15.70
C ASN A 195 -19.84 -16.43 15.38
N LEU A 196 -19.52 -16.00 14.15
CA LEU A 196 -18.18 -15.56 13.77
C LEU A 196 -17.72 -14.35 14.59
N LEU A 197 -18.60 -13.35 14.74
CA LEU A 197 -18.34 -12.15 15.56
C LEU A 197 -18.04 -12.53 17.01
N LEU A 198 -18.78 -13.49 17.59
CA LEU A 198 -18.52 -14.00 18.94
C LEU A 198 -17.16 -14.68 19.08
N VAL A 199 -16.70 -15.43 18.08
CA VAL A 199 -15.36 -16.07 18.13
C VAL A 199 -14.27 -15.00 18.23
N HIS A 200 -14.31 -13.99 17.36
CA HIS A 200 -13.35 -12.88 17.40
C HIS A 200 -13.47 -12.09 18.71
N ALA A 201 -14.68 -11.75 19.16
CA ALA A 201 -14.91 -11.01 20.41
C ALA A 201 -14.28 -11.71 21.63
N LYS A 202 -14.47 -13.03 21.77
CA LYS A 202 -13.88 -13.81 22.87
C LYS A 202 -12.35 -13.86 22.80
N GLN A 203 -11.78 -14.01 21.60
CA GLN A 203 -10.32 -14.06 21.41
C GLN A 203 -9.69 -12.70 21.73
N ILE A 204 -10.22 -11.61 21.16
CA ILE A 204 -9.74 -10.25 21.38
C ILE A 204 -9.87 -9.86 22.86
N PHE A 205 -10.97 -10.22 23.53
CA PHE A 205 -11.10 -9.98 24.98
C PHE A 205 -10.05 -10.74 25.79
N SER A 206 -9.81 -12.01 25.47
CA SER A 206 -8.76 -12.80 26.13
C SER A 206 -7.36 -12.24 25.87
N PHE A 207 -7.13 -11.60 24.73
CA PHE A 207 -5.89 -10.88 24.43
C PHE A 207 -5.80 -9.60 25.29
N ALA A 208 -6.84 -8.78 25.30
CA ALA A 208 -6.95 -7.52 26.06
C ALA A 208 -6.71 -7.71 27.57
N ASP A 209 -7.31 -8.74 28.17
CA ASP A 209 -7.18 -9.01 29.60
C ASP A 209 -5.80 -9.59 29.97
N ARG A 210 -5.23 -10.43 29.10
CA ARG A 210 -3.98 -11.16 29.35
C ARG A 210 -2.74 -10.28 29.18
N PHE A 211 -2.73 -9.40 28.19
CA PHE A 211 -1.62 -8.50 27.89
C PHE A 211 -2.11 -7.07 28.11
N ARG A 212 -1.85 -6.53 29.31
CA ARG A 212 -2.43 -5.27 29.76
C ARG A 212 -1.55 -4.06 29.44
N GLY A 213 -2.14 -3.04 28.81
CA GLY A 213 -1.50 -1.77 28.48
C GLY A 213 -2.43 -0.81 27.73
N LEU A 214 -2.01 0.44 27.56
CA LEU A 214 -2.75 1.46 26.78
C LEU A 214 -2.36 1.37 25.30
N PHE A 215 -3.34 1.36 24.38
CA PHE A 215 -3.03 1.33 22.94
C PHE A 215 -2.24 2.55 22.49
N SER A 216 -2.40 3.70 23.15
CA SER A 216 -1.71 4.94 22.83
C SER A 216 -0.23 4.97 23.22
N ASP A 217 0.23 4.02 24.04
CA ASP A 217 1.66 3.81 24.31
C ASP A 217 2.28 2.84 23.29
N SER A 218 1.51 1.84 22.83
CA SER A 218 1.92 0.88 21.79
C SER A 218 1.86 1.47 20.36
N ILE A 219 0.88 2.33 20.09
CA ILE A 219 0.67 3.04 18.83
C ILE A 219 0.88 4.53 19.08
N GLY A 220 2.15 4.93 19.27
CA GLY A 220 2.52 6.30 19.62
C GLY A 220 2.01 7.39 18.67
N ASN A 221 1.70 7.05 17.40
CA ASN A 221 1.07 7.98 16.46
C ASN A 221 -0.35 8.41 16.90
N SER A 222 -1.11 7.53 17.56
CA SER A 222 -2.48 7.83 18.02
C SER A 222 -2.53 8.86 19.15
N LYS A 223 -1.43 9.02 19.90
CA LYS A 223 -1.38 9.75 21.18
C LYS A 223 -1.75 11.24 21.06
N GLN A 224 -1.52 11.85 19.90
CA GLN A 224 -1.88 13.26 19.64
C GLN A 224 -3.36 13.47 19.28
N PHE A 225 -4.10 12.40 19.00
CA PHE A 225 -5.49 12.44 18.50
C PHE A 225 -6.46 11.77 19.48
N TYR A 226 -6.15 10.52 19.88
CA TYR A 226 -6.95 9.67 20.75
C TYR A 226 -6.07 9.07 21.87
N THR A 227 -5.61 9.90 22.81
CA THR A 227 -5.06 9.38 24.07
C THR A 227 -6.18 8.79 24.92
N SER A 228 -6.02 7.54 25.35
CA SER A 228 -6.91 6.90 26.33
C SER A 228 -6.60 7.33 27.76
N SER A 229 -7.63 7.50 28.60
CA SER A 229 -7.46 7.75 30.05
C SER A 229 -7.27 6.48 30.89
N GLY A 230 -7.51 5.29 30.33
CA GLY A 230 -7.45 4.00 31.02
C GLY A 230 -7.96 2.86 30.15
N TYR A 231 -7.75 1.62 30.58
CA TYR A 231 -8.31 0.42 29.91
C TYR A 231 -9.24 -0.41 30.82
N TYR A 232 -9.44 0.04 32.07
CA TYR A 232 -10.14 -0.74 33.07
C TYR A 232 -11.65 -0.80 32.82
N ASP A 233 -12.24 0.29 32.33
CA ASP A 233 -13.64 0.31 31.94
C ASP A 233 -13.89 -0.50 30.68
N GLU A 234 -13.00 -0.55 29.69
CA GLU A 234 -13.15 -1.38 28.49
C GLU A 234 -13.06 -2.88 28.78
N LEU A 235 -12.24 -3.28 29.77
CA LEU A 235 -12.24 -4.66 30.25
C LEU A 235 -13.57 -5.00 30.95
N LEU A 236 -14.16 -4.08 31.73
CA LEU A 236 -15.50 -4.27 32.29
C LEU A 236 -16.59 -4.23 31.21
N TRP A 237 -16.42 -3.40 30.18
CA TRP A 237 -17.34 -3.20 29.05
C TRP A 237 -17.40 -4.42 28.14
N GLY A 238 -16.25 -4.89 27.68
CA GLY A 238 -16.11 -6.08 26.85
C GLY A 238 -16.66 -7.31 27.56
N ALA A 239 -16.38 -7.47 28.85
CA ALA A 239 -16.96 -8.54 29.66
C ALA A 239 -18.49 -8.38 29.82
N THR A 240 -18.99 -7.17 30.04
CA THR A 240 -20.44 -6.89 30.11
C THR A 240 -21.15 -7.27 28.81
N TRP A 241 -20.62 -6.87 27.65
CA TRP A 241 -21.19 -7.23 26.35
C TRP A 241 -21.04 -8.71 26.01
N LEU A 242 -19.91 -9.33 26.33
CA LEU A 242 -19.73 -10.77 26.16
C LEU A 242 -20.70 -11.56 27.03
N HIS A 243 -20.92 -11.16 28.29
CA HIS A 243 -21.96 -11.76 29.12
C HIS A 243 -23.35 -11.60 28.50
N ARG A 244 -23.73 -10.39 28.06
CA ARG A 244 -25.02 -10.11 27.41
C ARG A 244 -25.21 -10.95 26.14
N ALA A 245 -24.13 -11.20 25.38
CA ALA A 245 -24.17 -11.92 24.12
C ALA A 245 -24.17 -13.46 24.28
N THR A 246 -23.50 -13.99 25.29
CA THR A 246 -23.29 -15.44 25.47
C THR A 246 -24.06 -16.06 26.63
N ASN A 247 -24.54 -15.26 27.59
CA ASN A 247 -25.06 -15.70 28.90
C ASN A 247 -24.06 -16.62 29.66
N ASP A 248 -22.77 -16.40 29.46
CA ASP A 248 -21.70 -17.15 30.15
C ASP A 248 -21.39 -16.47 31.48
N GLU A 249 -21.46 -17.22 32.59
CA GLU A 249 -21.24 -16.71 33.94
C GLU A 249 -19.78 -16.28 34.18
N TYR A 250 -18.82 -16.78 33.39
CA TYR A 250 -17.42 -16.37 33.48
C TYR A 250 -17.27 -14.84 33.34
N TYR A 251 -17.92 -14.24 32.34
CA TYR A 251 -17.83 -12.81 32.09
C TYR A 251 -18.57 -11.97 33.14
N LEU A 252 -19.73 -12.44 33.63
CA LEU A 252 -20.42 -11.79 34.75
C LEU A 252 -19.55 -11.81 36.02
N LYS A 253 -18.94 -12.96 36.32
CA LYS A 253 -18.00 -13.09 37.43
C LYS A 253 -16.77 -12.20 37.25
N TYR A 254 -16.23 -12.07 36.03
CA TYR A 254 -15.14 -11.14 35.74
C TYR A 254 -15.50 -9.69 36.06
N VAL A 255 -16.68 -9.22 35.61
CA VAL A 255 -17.16 -7.86 35.93
C VAL A 255 -17.31 -7.67 37.43
N VAL A 256 -17.91 -8.65 38.12
CA VAL A 256 -18.17 -8.59 39.57
C VAL A 256 -16.89 -8.63 40.41
N ASP A 257 -15.96 -9.55 40.12
CA ASP A 257 -14.73 -9.74 40.89
C ASP A 257 -13.77 -8.54 40.74
N ASN A 258 -13.71 -7.93 39.56
CA ASN A 258 -12.83 -6.79 39.29
C ASN A 258 -13.47 -5.42 39.61
N CYS A 259 -14.76 -5.37 39.96
CA CYS A 259 -15.57 -4.14 39.96
C CYS A 259 -14.97 -2.99 40.78
N ALA A 260 -14.39 -3.29 41.95
CA ALA A 260 -13.79 -2.29 42.83
C ALA A 260 -12.36 -1.93 42.40
N ALA A 261 -11.56 -2.94 42.05
CA ALA A 261 -10.16 -2.78 41.65
C ALA A 261 -10.01 -1.97 40.35
N PHE A 262 -10.96 -2.11 39.43
CA PHE A 262 -11.00 -1.44 38.13
C PHE A 262 -11.80 -0.12 38.19
N GLY A 263 -12.14 0.39 39.38
CA GLY A 263 -12.92 1.63 39.52
C GLY A 263 -14.40 1.54 39.10
N GLY A 264 -14.84 0.39 38.58
CA GLY A 264 -16.20 0.05 38.15
C GLY A 264 -17.30 0.39 39.16
N THR A 265 -17.03 0.26 40.46
CA THR A 265 -17.94 0.66 41.55
C THR A 265 -17.38 1.76 42.46
N GLY A 266 -16.28 2.41 42.04
CA GLY A 266 -15.64 3.52 42.74
C GLY A 266 -16.19 4.90 42.36
N TRP A 267 -15.28 5.85 42.14
CA TRP A 267 -15.49 7.30 41.97
C TRP A 267 -16.67 7.75 41.09
N ALA A 268 -17.14 8.96 41.39
CA ALA A 268 -18.10 9.76 40.63
C ALA A 268 -17.81 9.78 39.12
N VAL A 269 -18.85 9.54 38.30
CA VAL A 269 -18.74 9.53 36.83
C VAL A 269 -19.67 10.60 36.25
N LYS A 270 -19.10 11.49 35.44
CA LYS A 270 -19.81 12.63 34.82
C LYS A 270 -19.71 12.62 33.29
N GLU A 271 -19.15 11.57 32.71
CA GLU A 271 -18.93 11.41 31.28
C GLU A 271 -19.29 9.99 30.85
N PHE A 272 -19.77 9.87 29.62
CA PHE A 272 -19.84 8.62 28.86
C PHE A 272 -19.41 8.95 27.42
N SER A 273 -18.39 8.28 26.90
CA SER A 273 -17.73 8.66 25.65
C SER A 273 -16.97 7.49 25.02
N TRP A 274 -16.29 7.75 23.89
CA TRP A 274 -15.33 6.80 23.29
C TRP A 274 -14.14 6.48 24.20
N ASP A 275 -13.89 7.31 25.22
CA ASP A 275 -12.85 7.13 26.23
C ASP A 275 -13.42 6.49 27.50
N ASN A 276 -14.51 7.02 28.07
CA ASN A 276 -15.03 6.58 29.37
C ASN A 276 -16.35 5.80 29.27
N LYS A 277 -16.36 4.53 29.73
CA LYS A 277 -17.52 3.62 29.60
C LYS A 277 -18.24 3.33 30.92
N TYR A 278 -17.72 3.77 32.08
CA TYR A 278 -18.25 3.36 33.41
C TYR A 278 -19.75 3.60 33.61
N ALA A 279 -20.31 4.70 33.09
CA ALA A 279 -21.74 5.00 33.23
C ALA A 279 -22.64 4.09 32.38
N GLY A 280 -22.09 3.44 31.34
CA GLY A 280 -22.79 2.55 30.42
C GLY A 280 -22.97 1.11 30.91
N MET A 281 -22.41 0.74 32.09
CA MET A 281 -22.40 -0.63 32.64
C MET A 281 -23.77 -1.13 33.13
N LEU A 282 -24.74 -1.20 32.22
CA LEU A 282 -26.11 -1.65 32.49
C LEU A 282 -26.22 -3.16 32.29
N LEU A 283 -26.22 -3.91 33.41
CA LEU A 283 -26.37 -5.37 33.42
C LEU A 283 -27.80 -5.78 33.79
N GLU A 284 -28.53 -6.29 32.81
CA GLU A 284 -29.85 -6.91 32.98
C GLU A 284 -29.72 -8.42 33.21
N GLY A 285 -30.37 -9.00 34.23
CA GLY A 285 -30.34 -10.45 34.41
C GLY A 285 -30.81 -10.95 35.77
N ARG A 286 -30.68 -12.28 35.97
CA ARG A 286 -30.92 -12.94 37.27
C ARG A 286 -29.79 -12.59 38.23
N ALA A 287 -29.98 -11.52 38.99
CA ALA A 287 -28.97 -10.94 39.88
C ALA A 287 -28.31 -11.93 40.88
N GLY A 288 -28.98 -13.02 41.24
CA GLY A 288 -28.39 -14.17 41.94
C GLY A 288 -27.61 -13.79 43.20
N SER A 289 -26.40 -14.33 43.34
CA SER A 289 -25.43 -13.97 44.39
C SER A 289 -24.73 -12.62 44.18
N TYR A 290 -24.92 -11.98 43.03
CA TYR A 290 -24.17 -10.78 42.60
C TYR A 290 -24.99 -9.48 42.69
N ALA A 291 -26.21 -9.54 43.23
CA ALA A 291 -27.17 -8.45 43.25
C ALA A 291 -26.63 -7.15 43.90
N SER A 292 -25.79 -7.26 44.93
CA SER A 292 -25.14 -6.12 45.59
C SER A 292 -24.19 -5.37 44.66
N THR A 293 -23.38 -6.08 43.86
CA THR A 293 -22.46 -5.46 42.90
C THR A 293 -23.20 -4.85 41.71
N LEU A 294 -24.25 -5.50 41.21
CA LEU A 294 -25.09 -4.94 40.15
C LEU A 294 -25.81 -3.65 40.60
N GLN A 295 -26.20 -3.55 41.88
CA GLN A 295 -26.73 -2.30 42.44
C GLN A 295 -25.68 -1.17 42.49
N GLN A 296 -24.40 -1.47 42.68
CA GLN A 296 -23.34 -0.46 42.65
C GLN A 296 -23.08 0.07 41.23
N TYR A 297 -23.16 -0.79 40.20
CA TYR A 297 -23.14 -0.33 38.81
C TYR A 297 -24.40 0.49 38.46
N GLN A 298 -25.59 0.08 38.93
CA GLN A 298 -26.80 0.90 38.78
C GLN A 298 -26.62 2.29 39.43
N ALA A 299 -26.00 2.35 40.62
CA ALA A 299 -25.72 3.62 41.30
C ALA A 299 -24.79 4.56 40.50
N LYS A 300 -23.93 4.03 39.61
CA LYS A 300 -23.14 4.87 38.68
C LYS A 300 -23.99 5.48 37.57
N ALA A 301 -24.91 4.71 36.98
CA ALA A 301 -25.86 5.22 35.99
C ALA A 301 -26.82 6.24 36.62
N ASP A 302 -27.26 6.00 37.86
CA ASP A 302 -28.01 6.97 38.67
C ASP A 302 -27.20 8.25 38.91
N TYR A 303 -25.95 8.16 39.38
CA TYR A 303 -25.07 9.32 39.62
C TYR A 303 -24.83 10.15 38.34
N PHE A 304 -24.51 9.49 37.22
CA PHE A 304 -24.34 10.14 35.92
C PHE A 304 -25.63 10.86 35.49
N THR A 305 -26.79 10.21 35.67
CA THR A 305 -28.11 10.80 35.39
C THR A 305 -28.35 12.02 36.26
N CYS A 306 -28.11 11.95 37.57
CA CYS A 306 -28.24 13.09 38.49
C CYS A 306 -27.33 14.26 38.09
N ALA A 307 -26.08 13.98 37.70
CA ALA A 307 -25.11 14.98 37.28
C ALA A 307 -25.52 15.67 35.97
N CYS A 308 -26.09 14.94 35.01
CA CYS A 308 -26.63 15.51 33.78
C CYS A 308 -27.86 16.37 34.05
N MET A 309 -28.80 15.85 34.86
CA MET A 309 -30.09 16.47 35.20
C MET A 309 -29.98 17.64 36.19
N GLN A 310 -28.77 18.09 36.53
CA GLN A 310 -28.48 19.19 37.45
C GLN A 310 -28.97 18.98 38.90
N LYS A 311 -28.99 17.73 39.38
CA LYS A 311 -29.54 17.35 40.70
C LYS A 311 -28.55 16.67 41.66
N ASN A 312 -27.25 16.88 41.46
CA ASN A 312 -26.20 16.12 42.11
C ASN A 312 -25.42 16.91 43.18
N ASP A 313 -26.11 17.71 44.01
CA ASP A 313 -25.52 18.48 45.12
C ASP A 313 -24.34 19.37 44.64
N GLY A 314 -24.55 20.08 43.54
CA GLY A 314 -23.54 20.91 42.88
C GLY A 314 -22.49 20.15 42.04
N TYR A 315 -22.33 18.83 42.20
CA TYR A 315 -21.39 18.01 41.40
C TYR A 315 -21.97 17.60 40.03
N ASN A 316 -22.49 18.59 39.31
CA ASN A 316 -23.15 18.39 38.02
C ASN A 316 -22.16 18.37 36.82
N VAL A 317 -22.67 17.98 35.64
CA VAL A 317 -22.04 18.30 34.35
C VAL A 317 -22.37 19.75 34.03
N LYS A 318 -21.43 20.52 33.45
CA LYS A 318 -21.70 21.92 33.08
C LYS A 318 -22.72 21.97 31.94
N LEU A 319 -23.62 22.95 31.99
CA LEU A 319 -24.47 23.33 30.86
C LEU A 319 -24.01 24.68 30.28
N THR A 320 -24.22 24.89 28.99
CA THR A 320 -24.16 26.22 28.36
C THR A 320 -25.38 27.08 28.77
N HIS A 321 -25.40 28.36 28.41
CA HIS A 321 -26.55 29.23 28.69
C HIS A 321 -27.81 28.79 27.91
N GLY A 322 -27.63 28.20 26.72
CA GLY A 322 -28.67 27.55 25.94
C GLY A 322 -29.07 26.15 26.42
N GLY A 323 -28.45 25.62 27.48
CA GLY A 323 -28.82 24.34 28.10
C GLY A 323 -28.18 23.08 27.47
N LEU A 324 -27.14 23.24 26.66
CA LEU A 324 -26.37 22.12 26.09
C LEU A 324 -25.42 21.53 27.15
N ILE A 325 -25.33 20.19 27.24
CA ILE A 325 -24.30 19.49 28.00
C ILE A 325 -22.91 19.86 27.47
N TYR A 326 -22.08 20.48 28.32
CA TYR A 326 -20.74 20.94 27.97
C TYR A 326 -19.68 20.24 28.84
N VAL A 327 -18.92 19.32 28.23
CA VAL A 327 -17.89 18.53 28.92
C VAL A 327 -16.51 19.15 28.72
N ARG A 328 -16.15 19.47 27.48
CA ARG A 328 -14.85 20.04 27.10
C ARG A 328 -14.98 20.83 25.79
N GLU A 329 -13.98 21.67 25.48
CA GLU A 329 -14.02 22.60 24.35
C GLU A 329 -13.91 21.93 22.98
N TRP A 330 -12.93 21.05 22.79
CA TRP A 330 -12.75 20.35 21.52
C TRP A 330 -13.89 19.36 21.26
N ASN A 331 -14.62 19.60 20.16
CA ASN A 331 -15.67 18.73 19.63
C ASN A 331 -16.66 18.29 20.71
N ASN A 332 -17.31 19.26 21.37
CA ASN A 332 -18.15 19.02 22.54
C ASN A 332 -19.39 18.14 22.23
N LEU A 333 -20.00 18.30 21.05
CA LEU A 333 -21.26 17.62 20.72
C LEU A 333 -21.14 16.09 20.69
N GLN A 334 -19.95 15.51 20.53
CA GLN A 334 -19.76 14.06 20.70
C GLN A 334 -20.12 13.58 22.11
N TYR A 335 -19.81 14.35 23.15
CA TYR A 335 -20.13 14.04 24.54
C TYR A 335 -21.61 14.29 24.82
N SER A 336 -22.19 15.38 24.29
CA SER A 336 -23.62 15.67 24.40
C SER A 336 -24.46 14.57 23.73
N ALA A 337 -24.06 14.07 22.55
CA ALA A 337 -24.73 12.97 21.85
C ALA A 337 -24.60 11.64 22.61
N SER A 338 -23.41 11.30 23.08
CA SER A 338 -23.14 10.07 23.87
C SER A 338 -23.95 10.05 25.17
N ALA A 339 -23.97 11.17 25.90
CA ALA A 339 -24.80 11.34 27.09
C ALA A 339 -26.30 11.23 26.76
N SER A 340 -26.77 11.86 25.69
CA SER A 340 -28.17 11.81 25.26
C SER A 340 -28.62 10.38 24.92
N PHE A 341 -27.76 9.58 24.29
CA PHE A 341 -28.02 8.17 24.04
C PHE A 341 -28.15 7.39 25.34
N LEU A 342 -27.16 7.50 26.25
CA LEU A 342 -27.18 6.74 27.50
C LEU A 342 -28.39 7.10 28.37
N LEU A 343 -28.76 8.38 28.44
CA LEU A 343 -29.95 8.86 29.14
C LEU A 343 -31.26 8.35 28.49
N THR A 344 -31.29 8.19 27.16
CA THR A 344 -32.42 7.59 26.43
C THR A 344 -32.57 6.11 26.80
N VAL A 345 -31.50 5.32 26.70
CA VAL A 345 -31.50 3.90 27.08
C VAL A 345 -31.84 3.71 28.56
N TYR A 346 -31.23 4.51 29.45
CA TYR A 346 -31.47 4.38 30.88
C TYR A 346 -32.91 4.75 31.28
N SER A 347 -33.54 5.70 30.56
CA SER A 347 -34.97 5.99 30.73
C SER A 347 -35.86 4.79 30.37
N ASP A 348 -35.60 4.11 29.26
CA ASP A 348 -36.37 2.92 28.86
C ASP A 348 -36.13 1.72 29.79
N TYR A 349 -34.89 1.53 30.26
CA TYR A 349 -34.55 0.55 31.30
C TYR A 349 -35.33 0.81 32.59
N LEU A 350 -35.29 2.05 33.11
CA LEU A 350 -36.02 2.42 34.32
C LEU A 350 -37.54 2.31 34.16
N THR A 351 -38.07 2.68 32.98
CA THR A 351 -39.49 2.53 32.64
C THR A 351 -39.91 1.07 32.67
N THR A 352 -39.12 0.18 32.07
CA THR A 352 -39.34 -1.27 32.04
C THR A 352 -39.24 -1.87 33.45
N ALA A 353 -38.24 -1.44 34.23
CA ALA A 353 -38.04 -1.83 35.62
C ALA A 353 -39.03 -1.19 36.61
N LYS A 354 -39.87 -0.24 36.16
CA LYS A 354 -40.77 0.58 36.99
C LYS A 354 -40.06 1.28 38.15
N LYS A 355 -38.87 1.79 37.88
CA LYS A 355 -38.00 2.52 38.82
C LYS A 355 -37.90 4.01 38.48
N SER A 356 -37.40 4.79 39.42
CA SER A 356 -37.10 6.22 39.30
C SER A 356 -35.75 6.49 39.97
N VAL A 357 -35.00 7.49 39.50
CA VAL A 357 -33.69 7.84 40.05
C VAL A 357 -33.86 8.74 41.27
N GLN A 358 -33.23 8.38 42.39
CA GLN A 358 -33.18 9.21 43.59
C GLN A 358 -31.86 10.00 43.60
N CYS A 359 -31.93 11.29 43.29
CA CYS A 359 -30.79 12.19 43.36
C CYS A 359 -30.76 12.95 44.70
N PRO A 360 -29.61 13.55 45.08
CA PRO A 360 -29.52 14.48 46.21
C PRO A 360 -30.60 15.58 46.17
N ASP A 361 -30.75 16.26 45.03
CA ASP A 361 -31.72 17.36 44.87
C ASP A 361 -33.12 16.87 44.45
N GLY A 362 -33.45 15.64 44.84
CA GLY A 362 -34.78 15.03 44.73
C GLY A 362 -34.97 14.03 43.58
N LEU A 363 -36.17 13.45 43.55
CA LEU A 363 -36.53 12.36 42.64
C LEU A 363 -36.55 12.81 41.16
N ILE A 364 -36.21 11.88 40.26
CA ILE A 364 -36.32 12.03 38.80
C ILE A 364 -37.07 10.83 38.22
N GLN A 365 -38.18 11.11 37.51
CA GLN A 365 -38.95 10.11 36.78
C GLN A 365 -38.33 9.80 35.41
N PRO A 366 -38.47 8.58 34.87
CA PRO A 366 -37.89 8.20 33.58
C PRO A 366 -38.23 9.16 32.44
N GLN A 367 -39.48 9.62 32.36
CA GLN A 367 -39.92 10.60 31.36
C GLN A 367 -39.17 11.94 31.46
N GLN A 368 -38.71 12.36 32.64
CA GLN A 368 -37.93 13.60 32.80
C GLN A 368 -36.52 13.44 32.22
N ILE A 369 -35.91 12.26 32.39
CA ILE A 369 -34.61 11.90 31.78
C ILE A 369 -34.72 11.94 30.25
N LEU A 370 -35.78 11.33 29.72
CA LEU A 370 -36.06 11.27 28.27
C LEU A 370 -36.39 12.65 27.68
N ASN A 371 -37.12 13.49 28.41
CA ASN A 371 -37.38 14.87 28.01
C ASN A 371 -36.08 15.71 27.98
N PHE A 372 -35.13 15.44 28.86
CA PHE A 372 -33.82 16.10 28.85
C PHE A 372 -32.95 15.59 27.70
N ALA A 373 -32.87 14.28 27.46
CA ALA A 373 -32.23 13.73 26.25
C ALA A 373 -32.84 14.30 24.96
N LYS A 374 -34.17 14.44 24.90
CA LYS A 374 -34.87 15.16 23.83
C LYS A 374 -34.44 16.62 23.73
N SER A 375 -34.24 17.33 24.83
CA SER A 375 -33.80 18.74 24.79
C SER A 375 -32.41 18.90 24.16
N GLN A 376 -31.49 17.94 24.39
CA GLN A 376 -30.18 17.92 23.76
C GLN A 376 -30.28 17.60 22.26
N ALA A 377 -31.12 16.63 21.88
CA ALA A 377 -31.43 16.33 20.48
C ALA A 377 -32.07 17.53 19.76
N ASP A 378 -33.05 18.19 20.39
CA ASP A 378 -33.68 19.42 19.89
C ASP A 378 -32.62 20.52 19.70
N TYR A 379 -31.69 20.69 20.65
CA TYR A 379 -30.60 21.67 20.56
C TYR A 379 -29.72 21.39 19.33
N ILE A 380 -29.32 20.15 19.09
CA ILE A 380 -28.56 19.72 17.90
C ILE A 380 -29.35 20.00 16.61
N LEU A 381 -30.66 19.79 16.62
CA LEU A 381 -31.53 19.98 15.45
C LEU A 381 -31.96 21.44 15.19
N GLY A 382 -31.57 22.38 16.06
CA GLY A 382 -31.74 23.83 15.84
C GLY A 382 -32.37 24.61 17.00
N LYS A 383 -32.81 23.96 18.07
CA LYS A 383 -33.39 24.63 19.26
C LYS A 383 -32.31 25.16 20.21
N ASN A 384 -31.48 26.04 19.67
CA ASN A 384 -30.34 26.65 20.35
C ASN A 384 -30.32 28.18 20.10
N PRO A 385 -29.51 28.96 20.82
CA PRO A 385 -29.47 30.42 20.68
C PRO A 385 -29.13 30.94 19.28
N LYS A 386 -28.55 30.12 18.40
CA LYS A 386 -28.22 30.46 17.01
C LYS A 386 -29.33 30.10 16.01
N SER A 387 -30.35 29.33 16.42
CA SER A 387 -31.38 28.76 15.53
C SER A 387 -30.79 27.97 14.34
N LEU A 388 -29.67 27.27 14.58
CA LEU A 388 -28.83 26.62 13.57
C LEU A 388 -28.77 25.11 13.88
N SER A 389 -29.08 24.23 12.93
CA SER A 389 -28.87 22.80 13.16
C SER A 389 -27.39 22.43 13.05
N TYR A 390 -26.84 21.78 14.07
CA TYR A 390 -25.48 21.23 14.05
C TYR A 390 -25.41 19.85 13.37
N LEU A 391 -26.52 19.35 12.83
CA LEU A 391 -26.59 18.17 11.98
C LEU A 391 -26.63 18.61 10.51
N VAL A 392 -25.54 18.41 9.78
CA VAL A 392 -25.35 18.96 8.44
C VAL A 392 -26.43 18.46 7.47
N GLY A 393 -27.02 19.38 6.71
CA GLY A 393 -28.08 19.08 5.74
C GLY A 393 -29.45 18.79 6.37
N TYR A 394 -29.66 19.11 7.66
CA TYR A 394 -30.95 19.05 8.34
C TYR A 394 -31.52 20.45 8.61
N GLY A 395 -32.83 20.62 8.46
CA GLY A 395 -33.51 21.91 8.62
C GLY A 395 -33.21 22.91 7.49
N GLN A 396 -33.57 24.18 7.71
CA GLN A 396 -33.35 25.27 6.74
C GLN A 396 -32.00 25.99 6.90
N SER A 397 -31.30 25.76 8.01
CA SER A 397 -30.05 26.43 8.37
C SER A 397 -29.14 25.44 9.10
N TYR A 398 -27.97 25.18 8.54
CA TYR A 398 -26.95 24.26 9.05
C TYR A 398 -25.54 24.69 8.55
N PRO A 399 -24.44 24.26 9.21
CA PRO A 399 -23.07 24.53 8.78
C PRO A 399 -22.79 24.10 7.34
N ILE A 400 -22.25 25.02 6.52
CA ILE A 400 -21.89 24.76 5.12
C ILE A 400 -20.37 24.78 4.89
N HIS A 401 -19.56 25.13 5.89
CA HIS A 401 -18.09 25.11 5.85
C HIS A 401 -17.51 24.07 6.82
N VAL A 402 -18.05 22.85 6.76
CA VAL A 402 -17.64 21.69 7.59
C VAL A 402 -16.16 21.34 7.37
N HIS A 403 -15.39 21.13 8.44
CA HIS A 403 -14.01 20.63 8.38
C HIS A 403 -14.02 19.14 7.97
N HIS A 404 -14.21 18.88 6.69
CA HIS A 404 -14.18 17.53 6.13
C HIS A 404 -13.64 17.56 4.70
N ARG A 405 -12.55 16.84 4.47
CA ARG A 405 -11.79 16.80 3.21
C ARG A 405 -12.66 16.45 2.00
N GLY A 406 -13.32 15.30 2.01
CA GLY A 406 -14.23 14.88 0.93
C GLY A 406 -15.48 15.75 0.74
N ALA A 407 -15.83 16.60 1.73
CA ALA A 407 -16.97 17.50 1.64
C ALA A 407 -16.57 18.82 0.97
N SER A 408 -15.43 19.35 1.38
CA SER A 408 -14.86 20.64 0.95
C SER A 408 -14.23 20.62 -0.45
N ILE A 409 -13.97 19.45 -1.03
CA ILE A 409 -13.33 19.28 -2.35
C ILE A 409 -14.32 18.69 -3.36
N ALA A 410 -14.36 19.23 -4.58
CA ALA A 410 -15.25 18.73 -5.63
C ALA A 410 -14.97 17.25 -5.97
N PRO A 411 -16.00 16.39 -6.12
CA PRO A 411 -15.83 14.95 -6.20
C PRO A 411 -15.18 14.50 -7.51
N VAL A 412 -14.59 13.29 -7.53
CA VAL A 412 -13.89 12.72 -8.70
C VAL A 412 -14.76 12.65 -9.95
N SER A 413 -16.09 12.55 -9.79
CA SER A 413 -17.08 12.56 -10.87
C SER A 413 -17.28 13.91 -11.55
N ILE A 414 -16.87 15.01 -10.92
CA ILE A 414 -16.97 16.39 -11.45
C ILE A 414 -15.57 16.95 -11.75
N LEU A 415 -14.60 16.72 -10.86
CA LEU A 415 -13.21 17.10 -11.02
C LEU A 415 -12.36 15.84 -11.19
N HIS A 416 -12.11 15.43 -12.43
CA HIS A 416 -11.36 14.20 -12.72
C HIS A 416 -9.85 14.30 -12.42
N ALA A 417 -9.30 15.52 -12.30
CA ALA A 417 -7.92 15.72 -11.84
C ALA A 417 -7.80 15.41 -10.35
N SER A 418 -6.71 14.77 -9.94
CA SER A 418 -6.37 14.56 -8.53
C SER A 418 -6.01 15.87 -7.84
N VAL A 419 -6.45 16.07 -6.59
CA VAL A 419 -6.07 17.22 -5.77
C VAL A 419 -4.84 16.86 -4.92
N GLY A 420 -3.74 17.59 -5.11
CA GLY A 420 -2.48 17.37 -4.41
C GLY A 420 -2.51 17.71 -2.92
N CYS A 421 -1.61 17.11 -2.14
CA CYS A 421 -1.51 17.24 -0.68
C CYS A 421 -1.63 18.68 -0.16
N VAL A 422 -0.72 19.56 -0.59
CA VAL A 422 -0.66 20.97 -0.19
C VAL A 422 -1.58 21.84 -1.06
N GLU A 423 -1.73 21.50 -2.34
CA GLU A 423 -2.64 22.17 -3.29
C GLU A 423 -4.06 22.27 -2.73
N GLY A 424 -4.53 21.23 -2.04
CA GLY A 424 -5.84 21.23 -1.39
C GLY A 424 -6.03 22.28 -0.30
N PHE A 425 -4.96 22.61 0.44
CA PHE A 425 -5.00 23.67 1.46
C PHE A 425 -5.06 25.07 0.84
N GLU A 426 -4.39 25.26 -0.30
CA GLU A 426 -4.40 26.52 -1.04
C GLU A 426 -5.72 26.71 -1.80
N THR A 427 -6.22 25.63 -2.42
CA THR A 427 -7.29 25.68 -3.41
C THR A 427 -8.68 25.43 -2.83
N TRP A 428 -8.83 24.65 -1.75
CA TRP A 428 -10.14 24.20 -1.24
C TRP A 428 -10.36 24.53 0.24
N TYR A 429 -9.38 24.28 1.12
CA TYR A 429 -9.54 24.49 2.57
C TYR A 429 -9.90 25.93 2.96
N LYS A 430 -9.26 26.92 2.31
CA LYS A 430 -9.42 28.35 2.58
C LYS A 430 -10.50 29.05 1.74
N ARG A 431 -11.36 28.29 1.06
CA ARG A 431 -12.47 28.87 0.28
C ARG A 431 -13.46 29.59 1.19
N ASN A 432 -14.07 30.65 0.67
CA ASN A 432 -15.19 31.33 1.33
C ASN A 432 -16.53 30.78 0.84
N GLU A 433 -16.50 29.91 -0.17
CA GLU A 433 -17.64 29.19 -0.70
C GLU A 433 -17.99 27.96 0.17
N ALA A 434 -19.29 27.67 0.22
CA ALA A 434 -19.83 26.45 0.79
C ALA A 434 -19.13 25.19 0.25
N ASN A 435 -19.04 24.16 1.09
CA ASN A 435 -18.51 22.86 0.69
C ASN A 435 -19.30 22.30 -0.52
N PRO A 436 -18.62 21.90 -1.63
CA PRO A 436 -19.28 21.45 -2.86
C PRO A 436 -20.10 20.16 -2.67
N ASN A 437 -19.78 19.34 -1.67
CA ASN A 437 -20.58 18.17 -1.30
C ASN A 437 -21.19 18.38 0.10
N VAL A 438 -22.52 18.31 0.20
CA VAL A 438 -23.20 18.31 1.49
C VAL A 438 -23.02 16.94 2.16
N ILE A 439 -22.28 16.91 3.27
CA ILE A 439 -22.07 15.71 4.07
C ILE A 439 -23.26 15.51 5.04
N HIS A 440 -24.38 15.07 4.45
CA HIS A 440 -25.64 14.89 5.18
C HIS A 440 -25.46 14.02 6.44
N GLY A 441 -25.95 14.53 7.57
CA GLY A 441 -25.98 13.83 8.85
C GLY A 441 -24.70 13.90 9.66
N ALA A 442 -23.66 14.58 9.18
CA ALA A 442 -22.49 14.87 9.98
C ALA A 442 -22.89 15.72 11.21
N LEU A 443 -22.61 15.23 12.41
CA LEU A 443 -22.67 16.04 13.62
C LEU A 443 -21.34 16.78 13.77
N VAL A 444 -21.33 18.10 13.58
CA VAL A 444 -20.12 18.91 13.82
C VAL A 444 -19.81 19.04 15.31
N GLY A 445 -18.58 19.43 15.67
CA GLY A 445 -18.16 19.64 17.06
C GLY A 445 -19.05 20.59 17.89
N GLY A 446 -19.68 21.57 17.24
CA GLY A 446 -20.72 22.43 17.81
C GLY A 446 -20.19 23.68 18.51
N PRO A 447 -21.02 24.35 19.32
CA PRO A 447 -20.69 25.65 19.87
C PRO A 447 -19.75 25.57 21.09
N ASN A 448 -19.07 26.68 21.35
CA ASN A 448 -18.29 26.89 22.57
C ASN A 448 -19.18 26.99 23.83
N ALA A 449 -18.55 27.17 24.99
CA ALA A 449 -19.23 27.24 26.29
C ALA A 449 -20.29 28.35 26.43
N ASN A 450 -20.30 29.33 25.52
CA ASN A 450 -21.20 30.50 25.50
C ASN A 450 -22.30 30.37 24.43
N ASP A 451 -22.49 29.19 23.84
CA ASP A 451 -23.42 28.96 22.72
C ASP A 451 -23.03 29.71 21.42
N GLU A 452 -21.76 30.12 21.30
CA GLU A 452 -21.22 30.72 20.09
C GLU A 452 -20.67 29.66 19.13
N PHE A 453 -20.93 29.85 17.84
CA PHE A 453 -20.49 28.95 16.78
C PHE A 453 -20.02 29.77 15.57
N THR A 454 -18.94 29.32 14.95
CA THR A 454 -18.36 29.90 13.72
C THR A 454 -18.32 28.83 12.63
N ASP A 455 -19.08 29.02 11.55
CA ASP A 455 -19.10 28.12 10.39
C ASP A 455 -17.92 28.39 9.45
N ASP A 456 -16.73 27.96 9.87
CA ASP A 456 -15.47 28.10 9.13
C ASP A 456 -14.61 26.83 9.32
N ARG A 457 -14.14 26.22 8.22
CA ARG A 457 -13.32 24.99 8.22
C ARG A 457 -12.08 25.09 9.09
N SER A 458 -11.54 26.28 9.30
CA SER A 458 -10.35 26.48 10.14
C SER A 458 -10.62 26.40 11.64
N VAL A 459 -11.90 26.49 12.06
CA VAL A 459 -12.38 26.31 13.43
C VAL A 459 -12.79 24.83 13.59
N TYR A 460 -11.80 23.93 13.50
CA TYR A 460 -12.01 22.48 13.46
C TYR A 460 -12.60 21.92 14.76
N ASP A 461 -12.28 22.54 15.91
CA ASP A 461 -12.88 22.25 17.22
C ASP A 461 -14.42 22.34 17.22
N GLN A 462 -15.00 23.17 16.35
CA GLN A 462 -16.44 23.36 16.20
C GLN A 462 -17.01 22.71 14.94
N THR A 463 -16.25 22.68 13.83
CA THR A 463 -16.76 22.30 12.50
C THR A 463 -16.37 20.89 12.04
N GLU A 464 -15.53 20.18 12.78
CA GLU A 464 -15.15 18.80 12.45
C GLU A 464 -16.20 17.78 12.93
N PRO A 465 -16.67 16.88 12.06
CA PRO A 465 -17.58 15.80 12.44
C PRO A 465 -16.82 14.50 12.71
N THR A 466 -17.31 13.69 13.65
CA THR A 466 -16.69 12.38 13.99
C THR A 466 -17.69 11.23 13.95
N LEU A 467 -17.17 10.01 13.74
CA LEU A 467 -17.92 8.77 13.99
C LEU A 467 -18.46 8.70 15.42
N SER A 468 -17.61 8.99 16.41
CA SER A 468 -17.90 8.88 17.84
C SER A 468 -19.07 9.76 18.29
N GLY A 469 -19.22 10.96 17.72
CA GLY A 469 -20.34 11.84 18.01
C GLY A 469 -21.61 11.52 17.21
N THR A 470 -21.46 11.02 15.98
CA THR A 470 -22.61 10.80 15.09
C THR A 470 -23.31 9.46 15.33
N ALA A 471 -22.57 8.40 15.67
CA ALA A 471 -23.14 7.06 15.90
C ALA A 471 -24.19 6.98 17.03
N PRO A 472 -24.02 7.63 18.22
CA PRO A 472 -25.03 7.63 19.27
C PRO A 472 -26.38 8.24 18.84
N LEU A 473 -26.38 9.20 17.92
CA LEU A 473 -27.62 9.87 17.46
C LEU A 473 -28.56 8.93 16.70
N VAL A 474 -28.04 7.85 16.09
CA VAL A 474 -28.85 6.83 15.39
C VAL A 474 -29.86 6.19 16.36
N GLY A 475 -29.46 5.91 17.61
CA GLY A 475 -30.37 5.44 18.64
C GLY A 475 -31.32 6.52 19.15
N VAL A 476 -30.81 7.72 19.44
CA VAL A 476 -31.60 8.84 19.98
C VAL A 476 -32.74 9.26 19.03
N PHE A 477 -32.46 9.45 17.74
CA PHE A 477 -33.47 9.89 16.78
C PHE A 477 -34.52 8.81 16.49
N THR A 478 -34.11 7.54 16.36
CA THR A 478 -35.03 6.37 16.34
C THR A 478 -35.95 6.42 17.57
N ARG A 479 -35.31 6.64 18.72
CA ARG A 479 -35.85 6.88 20.06
C ARG A 479 -37.12 7.74 20.05
N LEU A 480 -36.82 9.00 19.72
CA LEU A 480 -37.70 10.15 19.82
C LEU A 480 -38.77 10.20 18.72
N HIS A 481 -38.51 9.62 17.55
CA HIS A 481 -39.50 9.56 16.47
C HIS A 481 -40.77 8.80 16.90
N ILE A 482 -40.63 7.59 17.44
CA ILE A 482 -41.76 6.71 17.80
C ILE A 482 -42.61 7.30 18.94
N LEU A 483 -41.97 8.03 19.86
CA LEU A 483 -42.65 8.72 20.95
C LEU A 483 -43.43 9.95 20.45
N SER A 484 -42.89 10.64 19.44
CA SER A 484 -43.54 11.80 18.81
C SER A 484 -44.71 11.42 17.91
N SER A 485 -44.86 10.14 17.54
CA SER A 485 -45.88 9.61 16.63
C SER A 485 -46.93 8.69 17.31
N SER A 486 -46.90 8.58 18.64
CA SER A 486 -47.94 7.89 19.43
C SER A 486 -49.18 8.77 19.71
N PRO A 487 -50.35 8.18 20.04
CA PRO A 487 -51.63 8.69 19.55
C PRO A 487 -52.25 9.82 20.39
N TYR A 488 -51.87 11.06 20.09
CA TYR A 488 -52.70 12.23 20.43
C TYR A 488 -53.14 13.10 19.23
N HIS A 489 -52.61 12.87 18.04
CA HIS A 489 -53.09 13.50 16.80
C HIS A 489 -53.47 12.46 15.74
N LYS A 490 -54.75 12.46 15.37
CA LYS A 490 -55.26 11.70 14.21
C LYS A 490 -54.70 12.33 12.92
N PRO A 491 -54.22 11.54 11.95
CA PRO A 491 -53.94 12.06 10.62
C PRO A 491 -55.24 12.59 10.00
N GLN A 492 -55.22 13.82 9.49
CA GLN A 492 -56.20 14.24 8.50
C GLN A 492 -55.83 13.62 7.14
N GLY A 493 -56.84 13.27 6.34
CA GLY A 493 -56.65 12.57 5.07
C GLY A 493 -55.87 13.38 4.02
N PRO A 494 -55.40 12.73 2.95
CA PRO A 494 -54.50 13.36 1.98
C PRO A 494 -55.20 14.50 1.21
N PRO A 495 -54.67 15.73 1.22
CA PRO A 495 -55.16 16.79 0.36
C PRO A 495 -54.71 16.54 -1.08
N SER A 496 -55.67 16.42 -1.99
CA SER A 496 -55.43 16.38 -3.43
C SER A 496 -54.88 17.71 -3.93
N GLN A 497 -53.71 17.73 -4.57
CA GLN A 497 -53.29 18.82 -5.46
C GLN A 497 -52.93 18.28 -6.84
N HIS A 498 -53.62 18.82 -7.85
CA HIS A 498 -53.37 18.53 -9.25
C HIS A 498 -52.04 19.14 -9.69
N TYR A 499 -51.12 18.31 -10.19
CA TYR A 499 -50.06 18.77 -11.07
C TYR A 499 -50.46 18.53 -12.53
N ALA A 500 -50.28 19.55 -13.36
CA ALA A 500 -50.50 19.45 -14.80
C ALA A 500 -49.48 18.47 -15.43
N PRO A 501 -49.86 17.72 -16.49
CA PRO A 501 -48.98 16.70 -17.05
C PRO A 501 -47.83 17.34 -17.83
N VAL A 502 -46.61 17.19 -17.29
CA VAL A 502 -45.38 17.36 -18.07
C VAL A 502 -45.36 16.27 -19.16
N PRO A 503 -45.00 16.58 -20.42
CA PRO A 503 -45.02 15.59 -21.49
C PRO A 503 -44.09 14.42 -21.18
N GLN A 504 -44.64 13.21 -21.03
CA GLN A 504 -43.83 12.01 -20.89
C GLN A 504 -42.98 11.82 -22.16
N PRO A 505 -41.65 11.59 -22.03
CA PRO A 505 -40.93 10.83 -23.04
C PRO A 505 -41.67 9.50 -23.20
N LYS A 506 -42.01 9.10 -24.43
CA LYS A 506 -42.69 7.81 -24.66
C LYS A 506 -41.93 6.70 -23.95
N ALA A 507 -42.55 6.10 -22.94
CA ALA A 507 -41.95 4.99 -22.22
C ALA A 507 -41.60 3.89 -23.21
N ALA A 508 -40.32 3.50 -23.23
CA ALA A 508 -39.96 2.20 -23.78
C ALA A 508 -40.77 1.13 -23.01
N PRO A 509 -41.31 0.11 -23.68
CA PRO A 509 -42.15 -0.88 -23.03
C PRO A 509 -41.38 -1.52 -21.87
N ALA A 510 -41.96 -1.46 -20.67
CA ALA A 510 -41.31 -1.98 -19.47
C ALA A 510 -41.02 -3.47 -19.67
N VAL A 511 -39.74 -3.84 -19.70
CA VAL A 511 -39.34 -5.23 -19.92
C VAL A 511 -39.78 -6.02 -18.69
N PRO A 512 -40.68 -7.01 -18.83
CA PRO A 512 -41.30 -7.66 -17.66
C PRO A 512 -40.36 -8.66 -16.96
N VAL A 513 -39.16 -8.85 -17.51
CA VAL A 513 -38.15 -9.82 -17.07
C VAL A 513 -36.78 -9.14 -16.99
N GLU A 514 -36.12 -9.32 -15.86
CA GLU A 514 -34.72 -8.94 -15.62
C GLU A 514 -33.81 -10.16 -15.79
N PHE A 515 -32.65 -9.96 -16.42
CA PHE A 515 -31.62 -11.00 -16.59
C PHE A 515 -30.37 -10.62 -15.79
N LEU A 516 -30.02 -11.44 -14.80
CA LEU A 516 -28.81 -11.28 -13.99
C LEU A 516 -27.80 -12.35 -14.40
N HIS A 517 -26.69 -11.92 -14.99
CA HIS A 517 -25.65 -12.81 -15.52
C HIS A 517 -24.42 -12.82 -14.61
N SER A 518 -23.91 -14.01 -14.28
CA SER A 518 -22.71 -14.20 -13.47
C SER A 518 -21.86 -15.36 -13.99
N ILE A 519 -20.53 -15.27 -13.81
CA ILE A 519 -19.62 -16.39 -14.01
C ILE A 519 -19.48 -17.11 -12.67
N THR A 520 -19.80 -18.40 -12.64
CA THR A 520 -19.83 -19.21 -11.41
C THR A 520 -18.64 -20.14 -11.25
N ASN A 521 -17.95 -20.46 -12.36
CA ASN A 521 -16.71 -21.23 -12.36
C ASN A 521 -15.95 -20.98 -13.67
N SER A 522 -14.65 -21.30 -13.71
CA SER A 522 -13.86 -21.36 -14.95
C SER A 522 -12.76 -22.41 -14.84
N TRP A 523 -12.45 -23.12 -15.92
CA TRP A 523 -11.39 -24.13 -15.99
C TRP A 523 -10.75 -24.11 -17.38
N MET A 524 -9.55 -24.68 -17.47
CA MET A 524 -8.87 -24.89 -18.75
C MET A 524 -9.20 -26.26 -19.32
N VAL A 525 -9.34 -26.36 -20.64
CA VAL A 525 -9.30 -27.63 -21.38
C VAL A 525 -8.31 -27.44 -22.52
N GLY A 526 -7.11 -27.98 -22.39
CA GLY A 526 -5.98 -27.61 -23.25
C GLY A 526 -5.65 -26.12 -23.08
N SER A 527 -5.43 -25.42 -24.20
CA SER A 527 -5.17 -23.98 -24.23
C SER A 527 -6.43 -23.11 -24.13
N GLU A 528 -7.64 -23.68 -24.22
CA GLU A 528 -8.89 -22.92 -24.18
C GLU A 528 -9.44 -22.78 -22.76
N LYS A 529 -9.74 -21.54 -22.36
CA LYS A 529 -10.34 -21.22 -21.06
C LYS A 529 -11.86 -21.20 -21.15
N TYR A 530 -12.49 -22.16 -20.49
CA TYR A 530 -13.93 -22.32 -20.42
C TYR A 530 -14.50 -21.67 -19.14
N TYR A 531 -15.67 -21.05 -19.28
CA TYR A 531 -16.39 -20.38 -18.22
C TYR A 531 -17.79 -20.99 -18.06
N ARG A 532 -18.22 -21.24 -16.82
CA ARG A 532 -19.60 -21.65 -16.48
C ARG A 532 -20.41 -20.43 -16.09
N HIS A 533 -21.19 -19.97 -17.05
CA HIS A 533 -22.11 -18.85 -16.91
C HIS A 533 -23.42 -19.30 -16.26
N LYS A 534 -23.89 -18.59 -15.23
CA LYS A 534 -25.25 -18.71 -14.68
C LYS A 534 -26.03 -17.45 -15.02
N VAL A 535 -27.19 -17.62 -15.65
CA VAL A 535 -28.14 -16.55 -15.93
C VAL A 535 -29.37 -16.79 -15.05
N VAL A 536 -29.73 -15.80 -14.25
CA VAL A 536 -30.98 -15.76 -13.49
C VAL A 536 -31.98 -14.89 -14.26
N VAL A 537 -33.18 -15.43 -14.45
CA VAL A 537 -34.30 -14.83 -15.17
C VAL A 537 -35.37 -14.52 -14.13
N LYS A 538 -35.57 -13.25 -13.82
CA LYS A 538 -36.45 -12.78 -12.74
C LYS A 538 -37.65 -12.04 -13.32
N ASN A 539 -38.86 -12.42 -12.93
CA ASN A 539 -40.05 -11.65 -13.29
C ASN A 539 -40.15 -10.41 -12.41
N ILE A 540 -39.90 -9.24 -13.00
CA ILE A 540 -39.99 -7.92 -12.33
C ILE A 540 -41.33 -7.22 -12.60
N SER A 541 -42.26 -7.89 -13.29
CA SER A 541 -43.62 -7.40 -13.49
C SER A 541 -44.57 -7.89 -12.40
N GLU A 542 -45.65 -7.13 -12.17
CA GLU A 542 -46.72 -7.49 -11.23
C GLU A 542 -47.62 -8.64 -11.75
N LYS A 543 -47.32 -9.26 -12.90
CA LYS A 543 -48.15 -10.28 -13.54
C LYS A 543 -47.38 -11.60 -13.76
N PRO A 544 -48.01 -12.77 -13.61
CA PRO A 544 -47.38 -14.04 -13.95
C PRO A 544 -47.07 -14.13 -15.45
N ILE A 545 -45.89 -14.63 -15.81
CA ILE A 545 -45.42 -14.78 -17.19
C ILE A 545 -45.47 -16.26 -17.57
N GLY A 546 -46.48 -16.65 -18.35
CA GLY A 546 -46.59 -17.99 -18.92
C GLY A 546 -45.92 -18.08 -20.30
N GLY A 547 -45.35 -19.25 -20.63
CA GLY A 547 -44.85 -19.53 -21.98
C GLY A 547 -43.65 -18.70 -22.44
N LEU A 548 -42.77 -18.27 -21.51
CA LEU A 548 -41.56 -17.52 -21.82
C LEU A 548 -40.63 -18.31 -22.76
N LYS A 549 -40.28 -17.70 -23.90
CA LYS A 549 -39.33 -18.22 -24.88
C LYS A 549 -38.12 -17.28 -25.01
N LEU A 550 -36.94 -17.87 -25.05
CA LEU A 550 -35.63 -17.20 -25.06
C LEU A 550 -34.88 -17.62 -26.33
N GLN A 551 -34.59 -16.66 -27.21
CA GLN A 551 -33.72 -16.88 -28.36
C GLN A 551 -32.27 -16.60 -27.94
N LEU A 552 -31.37 -17.57 -28.12
CA LEU A 552 -29.98 -17.52 -27.67
C LEU A 552 -29.04 -17.78 -28.86
N GLU A 553 -28.22 -16.80 -29.20
CA GLU A 553 -27.29 -16.85 -30.33
C GLU A 553 -25.83 -16.74 -29.84
N GLY A 554 -24.88 -17.25 -30.63
CA GLY A 554 -23.46 -17.23 -30.29
C GLY A 554 -23.01 -18.26 -29.23
N LEU A 555 -23.89 -19.17 -28.80
CA LEU A 555 -23.54 -20.29 -27.92
C LEU A 555 -22.73 -21.35 -28.68
N THR A 556 -21.48 -21.59 -28.25
CA THR A 556 -20.61 -22.66 -28.78
C THR A 556 -20.60 -23.91 -27.92
N GLY A 557 -20.92 -23.80 -26.63
CA GLY A 557 -21.00 -24.93 -25.70
C GLY A 557 -22.43 -25.27 -25.27
N SER A 558 -22.54 -26.29 -24.40
CA SER A 558 -23.82 -26.83 -23.95
C SER A 558 -24.59 -25.89 -23.00
N LEU A 559 -25.91 -26.08 -22.95
CA LEU A 559 -26.89 -25.28 -22.21
C LEU A 559 -27.74 -26.20 -21.33
N TRP A 560 -27.96 -25.81 -20.07
CA TRP A 560 -28.71 -26.57 -19.08
C TRP A 560 -29.73 -25.69 -18.36
N GLY A 561 -30.92 -26.24 -18.09
CA GLY A 561 -32.01 -25.53 -17.39
C GLY A 561 -33.04 -24.87 -18.29
N LEU A 562 -32.95 -25.05 -19.62
CA LEU A 562 -33.95 -24.66 -20.60
C LEU A 562 -34.20 -25.83 -21.59
N ASN A 563 -35.41 -25.90 -22.14
CA ASN A 563 -35.81 -26.90 -23.13
C ASN A 563 -35.76 -26.31 -24.56
N PRO A 564 -35.19 -26.99 -25.57
CA PRO A 564 -35.21 -26.51 -26.95
C PRO A 564 -36.63 -26.58 -27.55
N THR A 565 -37.00 -25.59 -28.36
CA THR A 565 -38.26 -25.57 -29.11
C THR A 565 -38.05 -25.94 -30.58
N GLN A 566 -39.14 -26.05 -31.36
CA GLN A 566 -39.05 -26.25 -32.82
C GLN A 566 -38.48 -25.04 -33.59
N ALA A 567 -38.39 -23.86 -32.96
CA ALA A 567 -37.78 -22.68 -33.58
C ALA A 567 -36.26 -22.67 -33.32
N LYS A 568 -35.48 -22.39 -34.38
CA LYS A 568 -34.01 -22.36 -34.33
C LYS A 568 -33.54 -21.43 -33.21
N ASN A 569 -32.53 -21.86 -32.45
CA ASN A 569 -31.91 -21.12 -31.35
C ASN A 569 -32.89 -20.66 -30.25
N THR A 570 -34.12 -21.20 -30.20
CA THR A 570 -35.17 -20.74 -29.29
C THR A 570 -35.49 -21.82 -28.27
N TYR A 571 -35.44 -21.45 -27.00
CA TYR A 571 -35.61 -22.32 -25.84
C TYR A 571 -36.76 -21.83 -24.95
N GLU A 572 -37.40 -22.72 -24.21
CA GLU A 572 -38.46 -22.42 -23.25
C GLU A 572 -38.10 -22.91 -21.85
N LEU A 573 -38.83 -22.45 -20.83
CA LEU A 573 -38.65 -22.93 -19.46
C LEU A 573 -38.97 -24.43 -19.36
N PRO A 574 -38.35 -25.18 -18.42
CA PRO A 574 -38.64 -26.60 -18.24
C PRO A 574 -40.12 -26.86 -17.95
N GLN A 575 -40.65 -28.04 -18.32
CA GLN A 575 -42.08 -28.36 -18.21
C GLN A 575 -42.68 -28.27 -16.79
N TRP A 576 -41.84 -28.27 -15.75
CA TRP A 576 -42.24 -28.07 -14.36
C TRP A 576 -42.29 -26.57 -13.94
N ILE A 577 -41.85 -25.64 -14.78
CA ILE A 577 -41.92 -24.18 -14.60
C ILE A 577 -42.74 -23.58 -15.76
N GLN A 578 -44.05 -23.85 -15.77
CA GLN A 578 -44.96 -23.40 -16.82
C GLN A 578 -45.25 -21.88 -16.79
N THR A 579 -45.10 -21.27 -15.61
CA THR A 579 -45.37 -19.84 -15.37
C THR A 579 -44.39 -19.28 -14.35
N LEU A 580 -43.71 -18.19 -14.68
CA LEU A 580 -42.84 -17.44 -13.77
C LEU A 580 -43.68 -16.39 -13.03
N GLN A 581 -43.89 -16.56 -11.73
CA GLN A 581 -44.72 -15.69 -10.88
C GLN A 581 -44.05 -14.32 -10.63
N PRO A 582 -44.80 -13.25 -10.29
CA PRO A 582 -44.23 -11.96 -9.91
C PRO A 582 -43.17 -12.10 -8.82
N ASN A 583 -42.04 -11.40 -8.97
CA ASN A 583 -40.85 -11.46 -8.11
C ASN A 583 -40.17 -12.84 -7.96
N SER A 584 -40.63 -13.87 -8.67
CA SER A 584 -39.95 -15.17 -8.72
C SER A 584 -38.84 -15.20 -9.77
N GLU A 585 -37.86 -16.06 -9.55
CA GLU A 585 -36.72 -16.27 -10.43
C GLU A 585 -36.57 -17.74 -10.82
N CYS A 586 -36.03 -17.96 -12.02
CA CYS A 586 -35.50 -19.24 -12.45
C CYS A 586 -34.08 -19.03 -13.00
N SER A 587 -33.25 -20.06 -13.10
CA SER A 587 -31.90 -19.89 -13.62
C SER A 587 -31.47 -21.02 -14.53
N PHE A 588 -30.72 -20.66 -15.56
CA PHE A 588 -30.10 -21.58 -16.50
C PHE A 588 -28.59 -21.36 -16.55
N VAL A 589 -27.87 -22.33 -17.09
CA VAL A 589 -26.41 -22.37 -17.09
C VAL A 589 -25.92 -22.74 -18.48
N TYR A 590 -24.85 -22.11 -18.95
CA TYR A 590 -24.13 -22.52 -20.16
C TYR A 590 -22.62 -22.46 -19.96
N ILE A 591 -21.89 -23.09 -20.86
CA ILE A 591 -20.43 -23.18 -20.83
C ILE A 591 -19.86 -22.64 -22.14
N GLN A 592 -18.84 -21.78 -22.09
CA GLN A 592 -18.26 -21.14 -23.27
C GLN A 592 -16.78 -20.79 -23.11
N GLY A 593 -16.00 -20.85 -24.20
CA GLY A 593 -14.60 -20.47 -24.26
C GLY A 593 -14.39 -18.98 -24.58
N LEU A 594 -13.42 -18.36 -23.88
CA LEU A 594 -12.78 -17.03 -24.06
C LEU A 594 -13.56 -15.87 -24.76
N LEU A 595 -13.77 -14.79 -23.98
CA LEU A 595 -14.24 -13.42 -24.34
C LEU A 595 -14.71 -13.14 -25.79
N ILE A 596 -15.87 -13.68 -26.15
CA ILE A 596 -16.79 -13.05 -27.11
C ILE A 596 -17.85 -12.31 -26.30
N PHE A 597 -17.99 -10.99 -26.50
CA PHE A 597 -19.13 -10.24 -25.98
C PHE A 597 -20.41 -10.76 -26.63
N LEU A 598 -21.40 -11.14 -25.81
CA LEU A 598 -22.70 -11.61 -26.28
C LEU A 598 -23.50 -10.40 -26.82
N PHE A 599 -23.24 -10.04 -28.07
CA PHE A 599 -23.90 -8.93 -28.76
C PHE A 599 -25.31 -9.32 -29.19
N VAL A 600 -26.31 -8.74 -28.53
CA VAL A 600 -27.63 -8.52 -29.15
C VAL A 600 -27.47 -7.32 -30.09
N SER A 601 -27.28 -7.57 -31.39
CA SER A 601 -26.89 -6.54 -32.36
C SER A 601 -28.00 -6.14 -33.34
N ILE A 602 -28.02 -4.86 -33.68
CA ILE A 602 -28.49 -4.34 -34.98
C ILE A 602 -27.25 -3.70 -35.67
N ASN A 603 -27.08 -3.96 -36.96
CA ASN A 603 -25.81 -3.92 -37.71
C ASN A 603 -25.07 -2.56 -37.83
N GLY A 604 -23.73 -2.60 -37.95
CA GLY A 604 -22.91 -1.54 -38.59
C GLY A 604 -21.41 -1.50 -38.20
N VAL A 605 -20.50 -1.75 -39.15
CA VAL A 605 -19.01 -1.72 -39.07
C VAL A 605 -18.53 -1.16 -40.46
N PRO A 606 -17.34 -0.53 -40.71
CA PRO A 606 -16.02 -0.59 -40.04
C PRO A 606 -15.36 0.81 -39.82
N LEU A 607 -14.07 1.05 -39.49
CA LEU A 607 -12.76 0.41 -39.77
C LEU A 607 -11.74 0.72 -38.64
N ALA A 608 -10.57 0.06 -38.63
CA ALA A 608 -9.60 0.05 -37.51
C ALA A 608 -8.21 0.62 -37.87
N GLU A 609 -7.43 1.01 -36.85
CA GLU A 609 -5.98 1.30 -36.93
C GLU A 609 -5.21 0.78 -35.70
N SER A 610 -3.88 0.69 -35.86
CA SER A 610 -2.88 0.12 -34.91
C SER A 610 -1.62 1.00 -34.91
N SER A 611 -0.64 0.87 -34.01
CA SER A 611 -0.37 -0.13 -32.97
C SER A 611 0.50 0.44 -31.86
N THR A 612 0.11 0.29 -30.57
CA THR A 612 0.93 0.73 -29.41
C THR A 612 0.93 -0.23 -28.22
N LEU A 613 0.12 -1.30 -28.24
CA LEU A 613 -0.11 -2.17 -27.08
C LEU A 613 1.12 -2.99 -26.64
N GLY A 614 2.07 -3.30 -27.52
CA GLY A 614 3.22 -4.17 -27.22
C GLY A 614 4.22 -3.56 -26.24
N ALA A 615 4.71 -2.33 -26.52
CA ALA A 615 5.74 -1.68 -25.69
C ALA A 615 5.25 -1.42 -24.25
N GLY A 616 3.99 -0.99 -24.09
CA GLY A 616 3.38 -0.81 -22.77
C GLY A 616 3.14 -2.11 -22.00
N TYR A 617 3.07 -3.26 -22.68
CA TYR A 617 2.97 -4.56 -22.02
C TYR A 617 4.35 -5.05 -21.53
N ILE A 618 5.39 -4.90 -22.36
CA ILE A 618 6.78 -5.25 -22.01
C ILE A 618 7.28 -4.38 -20.86
N SER A 619 7.10 -3.05 -20.93
CA SER A 619 7.47 -2.14 -19.83
C SER A 619 6.82 -2.54 -18.50
N ARG A 620 5.55 -2.96 -18.52
CA ARG A 620 4.81 -3.36 -17.32
C ARG A 620 5.19 -4.75 -16.81
N LEU A 621 5.68 -5.61 -17.70
CA LEU A 621 6.25 -6.91 -17.37
C LEU A 621 7.64 -6.75 -16.73
N LEU A 622 8.47 -5.85 -17.27
CA LEU A 622 9.74 -5.45 -16.67
C LEU A 622 9.53 -4.78 -15.31
N GLU A 623 8.56 -3.87 -15.16
CA GLU A 623 8.17 -3.31 -13.85
C GLU A 623 7.75 -4.37 -12.81
N ILE A 624 7.09 -5.46 -13.25
CA ILE A 624 6.74 -6.60 -12.39
C ILE A 624 7.99 -7.43 -12.06
N GLN A 625 8.83 -7.69 -13.06
CA GLN A 625 10.07 -8.45 -12.93
C GLN A 625 11.10 -7.71 -12.06
N ASP A 626 11.13 -6.38 -12.09
CA ASP A 626 11.96 -5.50 -11.24
C ASP A 626 11.43 -5.47 -9.80
N ARG A 627 10.10 -5.42 -9.61
CA ARG A 627 9.48 -5.53 -8.28
C ARG A 627 9.74 -6.86 -7.60
N GLU A 628 10.03 -7.90 -8.36
CA GLU A 628 10.24 -9.27 -7.90
C GLU A 628 11.65 -9.79 -8.29
N ARG A 629 12.59 -8.89 -8.63
CA ARG A 629 13.99 -9.23 -8.97
C ARG A 629 14.74 -9.61 -7.70
N ALA A 630 14.54 -10.87 -7.31
CA ALA A 630 15.60 -11.78 -6.95
C ALA A 630 17.03 -11.18 -7.04
N PRO A 631 17.68 -10.84 -5.92
CA PRO A 631 19.12 -10.57 -5.94
C PRO A 631 19.86 -11.87 -6.34
N PRO A 632 21.18 -11.83 -6.59
CA PRO A 632 22.00 -13.04 -6.80
C PRO A 632 21.82 -14.11 -5.70
N SER A 633 21.34 -13.71 -4.51
CA SER A 633 20.90 -14.59 -3.42
C SER A 633 19.62 -15.42 -3.68
N VAL A 634 19.04 -15.44 -4.89
CA VAL A 634 17.97 -16.39 -5.26
C VAL A 634 18.52 -17.66 -5.89
N GLN A 635 19.72 -17.63 -6.49
CA GLN A 635 20.48 -18.85 -6.73
C GLN A 635 20.67 -19.63 -5.41
N VAL A 636 20.82 -18.91 -4.30
CA VAL A 636 20.97 -19.47 -2.94
C VAL A 636 19.68 -20.11 -2.41
N ALA A 637 18.49 -19.56 -2.69
CA ALA A 637 17.22 -20.16 -2.26
C ALA A 637 16.90 -21.45 -3.03
N ALA A 638 17.16 -21.47 -4.35
CA ALA A 638 17.11 -22.70 -5.15
C ALA A 638 18.12 -23.74 -4.64
N ALA A 639 19.36 -23.31 -4.34
CA ALA A 639 20.41 -24.18 -3.85
C ALA A 639 20.12 -24.76 -2.46
N HIS A 640 19.53 -24.01 -1.52
CA HIS A 640 19.27 -24.53 -0.16
C HIS A 640 18.25 -25.67 -0.13
N THR A 641 17.25 -25.63 -1.01
CA THR A 641 16.25 -26.70 -1.12
C THR A 641 16.87 -27.96 -1.76
N ALA A 642 17.83 -27.78 -2.69
CA ALA A 642 18.68 -28.85 -3.23
C ALA A 642 19.67 -29.45 -2.21
N LEU A 643 20.32 -28.62 -1.40
CA LEU A 643 21.48 -29.01 -0.59
C LEU A 643 21.16 -29.55 0.81
N ASN A 644 19.90 -29.44 1.27
CA ASN A 644 19.43 -30.02 2.54
C ASN A 644 19.63 -31.56 2.66
N ARG A 645 20.06 -32.25 1.61
CA ARG A 645 20.37 -33.69 1.62
C ARG A 645 21.81 -34.08 1.27
N LEU A 646 22.68 -33.16 0.84
CA LEU A 646 23.97 -33.55 0.23
C LEU A 646 25.23 -32.91 0.80
N ILE A 647 25.31 -31.59 1.04
CA ILE A 647 26.61 -30.94 1.39
C ILE A 647 26.43 -29.79 2.40
N PRO A 648 27.22 -29.74 3.50
CA PRO A 648 27.25 -28.58 4.38
C PRO A 648 27.98 -27.37 3.76
N SER A 649 27.29 -26.22 3.76
CA SER A 649 27.87 -24.86 3.90
C SER A 649 28.77 -24.30 2.79
N HIS A 650 28.21 -23.90 1.63
CA HIS A 650 28.79 -22.78 0.86
C HIS A 650 29.09 -21.62 1.83
N SER A 651 30.36 -21.22 1.94
CA SER A 651 30.84 -20.49 3.12
C SER A 651 31.64 -19.23 2.82
N SER A 652 32.12 -18.99 1.59
CA SER A 652 32.73 -17.73 1.18
C SER A 652 31.65 -16.65 0.96
N SER A 653 30.73 -16.88 0.02
CA SER A 653 29.65 -15.92 -0.33
C SER A 653 28.54 -15.77 0.72
N PHE A 654 28.55 -16.60 1.78
CA PHE A 654 27.50 -16.66 2.82
C PHE A 654 27.94 -16.07 4.16
N GLN A 655 29.25 -15.89 4.39
CA GLN A 655 29.77 -15.26 5.61
C GLN A 655 29.63 -13.74 5.57
N TRP A 656 29.82 -13.14 4.39
CA TRP A 656 29.63 -11.70 4.22
C TRP A 656 28.13 -11.40 4.10
N GLY A 657 27.61 -10.51 4.95
CA GLY A 657 26.19 -10.15 5.00
C GLY A 657 25.20 -11.20 5.53
N GLY A 658 25.63 -12.45 5.71
CA GLY A 658 24.84 -13.53 6.32
C GLY A 658 24.97 -13.64 7.85
N PRO A 659 24.40 -14.69 8.48
CA PRO A 659 23.61 -15.76 7.88
C PRO A 659 22.16 -15.32 7.56
N LEU A 660 21.54 -15.99 6.58
CA LEU A 660 20.13 -15.82 6.24
C LEU A 660 19.27 -16.70 7.18
N PRO A 661 18.13 -16.19 7.70
CA PRO A 661 17.21 -17.00 8.51
C PRO A 661 16.39 -17.95 7.63
N GLN A 662 15.91 -19.06 8.21
CA GLN A 662 15.05 -20.01 7.48
C GLN A 662 13.81 -19.35 6.88
N THR A 663 13.22 -18.38 7.58
CA THR A 663 12.07 -17.60 7.09
C THR A 663 12.34 -16.84 5.80
N TRP A 664 13.58 -16.42 5.54
CA TRP A 664 13.96 -15.81 4.27
C TRP A 664 13.93 -16.86 3.15
N LEU A 665 14.49 -18.05 3.39
CA LEU A 665 14.50 -19.15 2.41
C LEU A 665 13.08 -19.59 2.05
N ASP A 666 12.20 -19.74 3.04
CA ASP A 666 10.79 -20.12 2.84
C ASP A 666 10.04 -19.06 2.01
N GLN A 667 10.31 -17.77 2.26
CA GLN A 667 9.72 -16.66 1.51
C GLN A 667 10.25 -16.57 0.08
N GLN A 668 11.56 -16.75 -0.14
CA GLN A 668 12.15 -16.77 -1.48
C GLN A 668 11.64 -17.97 -2.30
N LEU A 669 11.44 -19.14 -1.66
CA LEU A 669 10.87 -20.32 -2.32
C LEU A 669 9.44 -20.07 -2.82
N GLU A 670 8.57 -19.51 -1.97
CA GLU A 670 7.20 -19.14 -2.32
C GLU A 670 7.16 -18.05 -3.41
N MET A 671 8.05 -17.05 -3.32
CA MET A 671 8.17 -16.00 -4.33
C MET A 671 8.62 -16.57 -5.68
N GLN A 672 9.65 -17.42 -5.69
CA GLN A 672 10.16 -18.04 -6.92
C GLN A 672 9.11 -18.89 -7.63
N LYS A 673 8.28 -19.64 -6.89
CA LYS A 673 7.17 -20.40 -7.48
C LYS A 673 6.17 -19.49 -8.19
N ARG A 674 5.78 -18.36 -7.57
CA ARG A 674 4.89 -17.36 -8.16
C ARG A 674 5.47 -16.69 -9.42
N ILE A 675 6.78 -16.39 -9.40
CA ILE A 675 7.49 -15.85 -10.57
C ILE A 675 7.46 -16.86 -11.71
N LEU A 676 7.82 -18.12 -11.45
CA LEU A 676 7.82 -19.18 -12.47
C LEU A 676 6.43 -19.44 -13.03
N ASP A 677 5.41 -19.54 -12.19
CA ASP A 677 4.00 -19.67 -12.61
C ASP A 677 3.61 -18.53 -13.56
N ARG A 678 3.92 -17.28 -13.19
CA ARG A 678 3.62 -16.09 -14.01
C ARG A 678 4.42 -16.05 -15.32
N MET A 679 5.68 -16.48 -15.31
CA MET A 679 6.49 -16.58 -16.54
C MET A 679 5.89 -17.63 -17.50
N TYR A 680 5.51 -18.80 -16.99
CA TYR A 680 4.85 -19.83 -17.78
C TYR A 680 3.44 -19.44 -18.25
N GLU A 681 2.67 -18.64 -17.48
CA GLU A 681 1.40 -18.04 -17.92
C GLU A 681 1.55 -17.12 -19.14
N PHE A 682 2.74 -16.53 -19.33
CA PHE A 682 3.08 -15.67 -20.46
C PHE A 682 3.93 -16.35 -21.55
N GLU A 683 4.04 -17.68 -21.53
CA GLU A 683 4.86 -18.47 -22.47
C GLU A 683 6.35 -18.05 -22.48
N MET A 684 6.82 -17.46 -21.38
CA MET A 684 8.24 -17.15 -21.19
C MET A 684 9.01 -18.40 -20.78
N ASN A 685 10.26 -18.49 -21.22
CA ASN A 685 11.19 -19.54 -20.85
C ASN A 685 12.10 -19.06 -19.70
N PRO A 686 11.77 -19.35 -18.42
CA PRO A 686 12.63 -18.99 -17.31
C PRO A 686 13.96 -19.74 -17.37
N VAL A 687 15.07 -19.03 -17.25
CA VAL A 687 16.40 -19.64 -17.10
C VAL A 687 16.62 -19.98 -15.63
N LEU A 688 16.94 -21.22 -15.33
CA LEU A 688 17.17 -21.70 -13.96
C LEU A 688 18.68 -21.91 -13.69
N PRO A 689 19.16 -21.85 -12.44
CA PRO A 689 20.57 -22.08 -12.17
C PRO A 689 20.95 -23.57 -12.31
N ALA A 690 22.22 -23.84 -12.57
CA ALA A 690 22.84 -25.16 -12.53
C ALA A 690 24.17 -25.16 -11.75
N PHE A 691 24.71 -26.35 -11.48
CA PHE A 691 25.95 -26.53 -10.74
C PHE A 691 27.19 -26.25 -11.60
N SER A 692 28.08 -25.37 -11.11
CA SER A 692 29.26 -24.89 -11.84
C SER A 692 30.58 -25.53 -11.44
N GLY A 693 30.57 -26.56 -10.58
CA GLY A 693 31.77 -27.11 -9.95
C GLY A 693 32.20 -26.35 -8.69
N ASN A 694 31.69 -25.13 -8.48
CA ASN A 694 32.00 -24.34 -7.29
C ASN A 694 31.37 -25.00 -6.04
N VAL A 695 32.19 -25.28 -5.03
CA VAL A 695 31.84 -26.04 -3.81
C VAL A 695 32.35 -25.36 -2.55
N PRO A 696 31.85 -25.72 -1.36
CA PRO A 696 32.43 -25.26 -0.12
C PRO A 696 33.73 -25.96 0.27
N ALA A 697 34.63 -25.24 0.94
CA ALA A 697 35.78 -25.84 1.62
C ALA A 697 35.38 -26.97 2.59
N ALA A 698 34.20 -26.87 3.21
CA ALA A 698 33.65 -27.89 4.09
C ALA A 698 33.28 -29.21 3.40
N LEU A 699 33.16 -29.26 2.07
CA LEU A 699 32.90 -30.49 1.32
C LEU A 699 33.99 -31.55 1.57
N THR A 700 35.24 -31.11 1.69
CA THR A 700 36.40 -31.95 2.04
C THR A 700 36.25 -32.72 3.36
N ARG A 701 35.35 -32.30 4.26
CA ARG A 701 35.08 -33.01 5.52
C ARG A 701 34.13 -34.19 5.35
N VAL A 702 33.29 -34.17 4.32
CA VAL A 702 32.30 -35.21 4.01
C VAL A 702 32.85 -36.16 2.93
N TYR A 703 33.53 -35.60 1.93
CA TYR A 703 34.21 -36.33 0.86
C TYR A 703 35.71 -35.98 0.89
N PRO A 704 36.50 -36.60 1.79
CA PRO A 704 37.92 -36.29 1.96
C PRO A 704 38.81 -36.77 0.81
N SER A 705 38.28 -37.59 -0.10
CA SER A 705 38.93 -38.01 -1.34
C SER A 705 38.56 -37.15 -2.55
N ALA A 706 37.70 -36.14 -2.39
CA ALA A 706 37.28 -35.30 -3.52
C ALA A 706 38.40 -34.34 -3.93
N GLU A 707 38.67 -34.23 -5.23
CA GLU A 707 39.71 -33.35 -5.75
C GLU A 707 39.20 -31.91 -5.83
N ILE A 708 39.60 -31.08 -4.86
CA ILE A 708 39.08 -29.71 -4.71
C ILE A 708 40.23 -28.69 -4.72
N THR A 709 40.24 -27.84 -5.75
CA THR A 709 41.24 -26.79 -5.95
C THR A 709 40.72 -25.43 -5.47
N ARG A 710 41.52 -24.67 -4.74
CA ARG A 710 41.20 -23.27 -4.39
C ARG A 710 41.56 -22.35 -5.56
N LEU A 711 40.58 -21.57 -6.03
CA LEU A 711 40.78 -20.56 -7.08
C LEU A 711 41.45 -19.28 -6.53
N GLY A 712 41.75 -18.35 -7.44
CA GLY A 712 42.43 -17.09 -7.16
C GLY A 712 41.70 -16.15 -6.17
N ASN A 713 42.41 -15.10 -5.78
CA ASN A 713 41.88 -14.06 -4.92
C ASN A 713 41.04 -13.06 -5.73
N TRP A 714 39.72 -13.19 -5.72
CA TRP A 714 38.83 -12.15 -6.25
C TRP A 714 38.73 -10.98 -5.26
N PHE A 715 39.28 -9.82 -5.64
CA PHE A 715 39.19 -8.49 -5.00
C PHE A 715 39.40 -8.35 -3.48
N THR A 716 40.02 -9.32 -2.80
CA THR A 716 40.26 -9.27 -1.34
C THR A 716 41.53 -8.48 -0.96
N VAL A 717 41.38 -7.50 -0.06
CA VAL A 717 42.52 -6.81 0.58
C VAL A 717 43.35 -7.82 1.39
N ARG A 718 44.68 -7.74 1.32
CA ARG A 718 45.64 -8.63 2.01
C ARG A 718 45.48 -10.13 1.73
N SER A 719 44.76 -10.52 0.67
CA SER A 719 44.54 -11.92 0.30
C SER A 719 43.82 -12.76 1.37
N ASP A 720 42.98 -12.15 2.22
CA ASP A 720 42.29 -12.87 3.30
C ASP A 720 41.33 -13.93 2.74
N PRO A 721 41.58 -15.24 2.97
CA PRO A 721 40.74 -16.34 2.48
C PRO A 721 39.36 -16.41 3.12
N LYS A 722 39.09 -15.63 4.19
CA LYS A 722 37.78 -15.55 4.83
C LYS A 722 36.70 -14.90 3.94
N TRP A 723 37.12 -14.00 3.04
CA TRP A 723 36.22 -13.12 2.28
C TRP A 723 36.39 -13.25 0.76
N CYS A 724 37.06 -14.30 0.28
CA CYS A 724 37.32 -14.54 -1.14
C CYS A 724 37.22 -16.03 -1.48
N CYS A 725 37.68 -16.34 -2.69
CA CYS A 725 38.32 -17.61 -3.00
C CYS A 725 37.38 -18.81 -2.97
N THR A 726 36.70 -18.95 -4.10
CA THR A 726 35.90 -20.13 -4.42
C THR A 726 36.76 -21.38 -4.47
N TYR A 727 36.20 -22.51 -4.04
CA TYR A 727 36.80 -23.82 -4.18
C TYR A 727 36.08 -24.52 -5.35
N LEU A 728 36.85 -25.04 -6.29
CA LEU A 728 36.37 -25.74 -7.49
C LEU A 728 36.61 -27.23 -7.29
N LEU A 729 35.55 -28.02 -7.37
CA LEU A 729 35.62 -29.48 -7.51
C LEU A 729 36.14 -29.79 -8.92
N ASP A 730 37.09 -30.70 -9.05
CA ASP A 730 37.69 -31.03 -10.34
C ASP A 730 36.68 -31.71 -11.27
N ALA A 731 36.76 -31.38 -12.56
CA ALA A 731 35.88 -31.91 -13.60
C ALA A 731 35.96 -33.44 -13.77
N THR A 732 37.12 -34.02 -13.42
CA THR A 732 37.37 -35.46 -13.52
C THR A 732 36.88 -36.24 -12.30
N ASP A 733 36.51 -35.56 -11.21
CA ASP A 733 35.94 -36.18 -10.01
C ASP A 733 34.51 -36.68 -10.31
N PRO A 734 34.20 -37.97 -10.10
CA PRO A 734 32.85 -38.50 -10.30
C PRO A 734 31.75 -37.74 -9.53
N LEU A 735 32.11 -37.13 -8.40
CA LEU A 735 31.19 -36.34 -7.57
C LEU A 735 30.68 -35.08 -8.30
N PHE A 736 31.39 -34.56 -9.30
CA PHE A 736 30.98 -33.38 -10.05
C PHE A 736 29.65 -33.59 -10.78
N VAL A 737 29.55 -34.68 -11.54
CA VAL A 737 28.34 -35.03 -12.30
C VAL A 737 27.22 -35.51 -11.35
N GLU A 738 27.57 -36.14 -10.22
CA GLU A 738 26.59 -36.55 -9.20
C GLU A 738 25.91 -35.34 -8.53
N ILE A 739 26.69 -34.32 -8.11
CA ILE A 739 26.14 -33.07 -7.56
C ILE A 739 25.32 -32.35 -8.63
N GLY A 740 25.81 -32.24 -9.86
CA GLY A 740 25.09 -31.62 -10.98
C GLY A 740 23.71 -32.25 -11.20
N ARG A 741 23.64 -33.58 -11.31
CA ARG A 741 22.38 -34.33 -11.42
C ARG A 741 21.43 -34.01 -10.26
N ALA A 742 21.93 -34.09 -9.03
CA ALA A 742 21.10 -33.92 -7.85
C ALA A 742 20.53 -32.50 -7.74
N PHE A 743 21.30 -31.49 -8.15
CA PHE A 743 20.89 -30.09 -8.18
C PHE A 743 19.70 -29.88 -9.12
N ILE A 744 19.81 -30.33 -10.37
CA ILE A 744 18.72 -30.25 -11.36
C ILE A 744 17.52 -31.07 -10.90
N THR A 745 17.73 -32.30 -10.45
CA THR A 745 16.64 -33.22 -10.03
C THR A 745 15.81 -32.63 -8.89
N GLN A 746 16.43 -32.04 -7.85
CA GLN A 746 15.67 -31.43 -6.77
C GLN A 746 14.98 -30.13 -7.21
N GLN A 747 15.60 -29.33 -8.08
CA GLN A 747 15.00 -28.12 -8.63
C GLN A 747 13.73 -28.44 -9.44
N LEU A 748 13.77 -29.48 -10.27
CA LEU A 748 12.60 -30.02 -10.97
C LEU A 748 11.52 -30.53 -10.00
N ALA A 749 11.92 -31.26 -8.96
CA ALA A 749 10.98 -31.76 -7.95
C ALA A 749 10.31 -30.64 -7.14
N GLU A 750 11.02 -29.53 -6.92
CA GLU A 750 10.54 -28.41 -6.11
C GLU A 750 9.64 -27.44 -6.89
N TYR A 751 9.98 -27.15 -8.15
CA TYR A 751 9.24 -26.22 -9.01
C TYR A 751 8.23 -26.91 -9.94
N GLY A 752 8.33 -28.22 -10.15
CA GLY A 752 7.37 -29.02 -10.92
C GLY A 752 7.39 -28.80 -12.45
N LYS A 753 8.12 -27.80 -12.96
CA LYS A 753 8.28 -27.50 -14.39
C LYS A 753 9.59 -26.77 -14.69
N THR A 754 10.18 -27.06 -15.85
CA THR A 754 11.37 -26.40 -16.41
C THR A 754 11.09 -25.82 -17.81
N SER A 755 11.97 -24.94 -18.27
CA SER A 755 12.13 -24.52 -19.67
C SER A 755 13.20 -25.33 -20.41
N HIS A 756 13.90 -26.22 -19.70
CA HIS A 756 15.14 -26.89 -20.11
C HIS A 756 16.36 -25.96 -20.28
N ILE A 757 16.25 -24.66 -19.95
CA ILE A 757 17.36 -23.70 -20.07
C ILE A 757 18.01 -23.44 -18.70
N TYR A 758 19.33 -23.68 -18.64
CA TYR A 758 20.10 -23.57 -17.41
C TYR A 758 21.29 -22.62 -17.54
N ASN A 759 21.45 -21.71 -16.58
CA ASN A 759 22.61 -20.81 -16.49
C ASN A 759 23.62 -21.29 -15.44
N CYS A 760 24.91 -21.14 -15.77
CA CYS A 760 26.05 -21.62 -15.01
C CYS A 760 27.33 -20.97 -15.53
N ASP A 761 28.08 -20.30 -14.67
CA ASP A 761 29.33 -19.61 -15.03
C ASP A 761 30.40 -19.92 -13.97
N THR A 762 31.40 -20.73 -14.33
CA THR A 762 32.43 -21.22 -13.39
C THR A 762 33.55 -20.21 -13.16
N PHE A 763 33.88 -19.44 -14.19
CA PHE A 763 35.08 -18.60 -14.28
C PHE A 763 34.78 -17.12 -14.54
N ASP A 764 33.58 -16.67 -14.18
CA ASP A 764 33.25 -15.26 -14.26
C ASP A 764 34.17 -14.47 -13.31
N GLU A 765 34.92 -13.53 -13.89
CA GLU A 765 36.03 -12.78 -13.26
C GLU A 765 37.08 -13.62 -12.49
N ASN A 766 37.21 -14.92 -12.80
CA ASN A 766 38.15 -15.82 -12.13
C ASN A 766 38.93 -16.64 -13.15
N THR A 767 40.22 -16.37 -13.28
CA THR A 767 41.09 -17.10 -14.22
C THR A 767 41.19 -18.60 -13.87
N PRO A 768 41.01 -19.52 -14.83
CA PRO A 768 41.12 -20.96 -14.59
C PRO A 768 42.52 -21.38 -14.09
N PRO A 769 42.62 -22.43 -13.26
CA PRO A 769 43.89 -22.84 -12.66
C PRO A 769 44.88 -23.45 -13.68
N VAL A 770 44.38 -23.93 -14.81
CA VAL A 770 45.16 -24.62 -15.85
C VAL A 770 44.76 -24.06 -17.22
N ALA A 771 45.74 -23.62 -18.00
CA ALA A 771 45.54 -23.02 -19.34
C ALA A 771 45.47 -24.05 -20.48
N ASP A 772 45.46 -25.33 -20.17
CA ASP A 772 45.42 -26.42 -21.13
C ASP A 772 44.01 -26.55 -21.77
N PRO A 773 43.88 -26.46 -23.11
CA PRO A 773 42.64 -26.74 -23.80
C PRO A 773 41.99 -28.08 -23.43
N GLU A 774 42.75 -29.14 -23.14
CA GLU A 774 42.16 -30.45 -22.75
C GLU A 774 41.46 -30.36 -21.38
N TYR A 775 42.04 -29.64 -20.42
CA TYR A 775 41.43 -29.39 -19.12
C TYR A 775 40.15 -28.55 -19.24
N ILE A 776 40.21 -27.43 -19.97
CA ILE A 776 39.05 -26.55 -20.21
C ILE A 776 37.92 -27.29 -20.92
N SER A 777 38.27 -28.18 -21.86
CA SER A 777 37.32 -29.05 -22.55
C SER A 777 36.64 -30.05 -21.60
N SER A 778 37.43 -30.74 -20.76
CA SER A 778 36.90 -31.71 -19.79
C SER A 778 35.93 -31.07 -18.79
N LEU A 779 36.21 -29.83 -18.35
CA LEU A 779 35.34 -29.07 -17.44
C LEU A 779 34.02 -28.66 -18.11
N ALA A 780 34.05 -28.08 -19.31
CA ALA A 780 32.83 -27.73 -20.04
C ALA A 780 31.95 -28.96 -20.30
N ALA A 781 32.57 -30.09 -20.65
CA ALA A 781 31.88 -31.37 -20.81
C ALA A 781 31.28 -31.87 -19.48
N ALA A 782 31.99 -31.76 -18.35
CA ALA A 782 31.50 -32.16 -17.03
C ALA A 782 30.33 -31.29 -16.53
N ILE A 783 30.39 -29.98 -16.73
CA ILE A 783 29.30 -29.02 -16.44
C ILE A 783 28.05 -29.40 -17.23
N TYR A 784 28.17 -29.52 -18.55
CA TYR A 784 27.04 -29.89 -19.39
C TYR A 784 26.50 -31.29 -19.05
N LYS A 785 27.38 -32.26 -18.77
CA LYS A 785 26.95 -33.62 -18.39
C LYS A 785 26.25 -33.65 -17.03
N GLY A 786 26.63 -32.77 -16.10
CA GLY A 786 25.93 -32.53 -14.85
C GLY A 786 24.48 -32.10 -15.10
N MET A 787 24.26 -31.11 -15.98
CA MET A 787 22.93 -30.65 -16.39
C MET A 787 22.12 -31.74 -17.10
N GLU A 788 22.66 -32.27 -18.20
CA GLU A 788 22.03 -33.27 -19.06
C GLU A 788 21.61 -34.51 -18.26
N SER A 789 22.40 -34.95 -17.29
CA SER A 789 22.07 -36.15 -16.50
C SER A 789 20.97 -35.96 -15.45
N GLY A 790 20.47 -34.74 -15.26
CA GLY A 790 19.25 -34.43 -14.50
C GLY A 790 18.07 -33.96 -15.37
N ASP A 791 18.32 -33.52 -16.60
CA ASP A 791 17.32 -33.14 -17.62
C ASP A 791 17.90 -33.40 -19.02
N ASP A 792 17.44 -34.46 -19.71
CA ASP A 792 17.97 -34.88 -21.03
C ASP A 792 17.83 -33.76 -22.10
N ASP A 793 16.86 -32.86 -21.93
CA ASP A 793 16.60 -31.75 -22.86
C ASP A 793 17.43 -30.49 -22.55
N ALA A 794 18.23 -30.48 -21.46
CA ALA A 794 19.01 -29.33 -20.99
C ALA A 794 19.81 -28.60 -22.07
N VAL A 795 19.72 -27.26 -22.06
CA VAL A 795 20.51 -26.29 -22.83
C VAL A 795 21.22 -25.33 -21.86
N TRP A 796 22.53 -25.17 -22.03
CA TRP A 796 23.33 -24.25 -21.23
C TRP A 796 23.30 -22.83 -21.84
N LEU A 797 22.90 -21.84 -21.03
CA LEU A 797 23.03 -20.42 -21.32
C LEU A 797 24.19 -19.83 -20.49
N MET A 798 25.28 -19.45 -21.16
CA MET A 798 26.53 -19.00 -20.52
C MET A 798 26.75 -17.50 -20.73
N GLN A 799 27.29 -16.80 -19.74
CA GLN A 799 27.72 -15.40 -19.89
C GLN A 799 29.05 -15.33 -20.65
N GLY A 800 29.12 -14.48 -21.67
CA GLY A 800 30.34 -14.23 -22.46
C GLY A 800 31.33 -13.26 -21.80
N TRP A 801 31.03 -12.72 -20.61
CA TRP A 801 31.82 -11.66 -19.95
C TRP A 801 33.30 -12.03 -19.80
N LEU A 802 33.57 -13.28 -19.40
CA LEU A 802 34.91 -13.84 -19.28
C LEU A 802 35.79 -13.72 -20.56
N PHE A 803 35.20 -13.62 -21.75
CA PHE A 803 35.93 -13.42 -23.02
C PHE A 803 36.27 -11.95 -23.32
N THR A 804 35.77 -10.99 -22.53
CA THR A 804 35.82 -9.56 -22.85
C THR A 804 37.20 -8.94 -22.62
N ASP A 805 37.81 -9.23 -21.46
CA ASP A 805 39.03 -8.55 -20.99
C ASP A 805 40.09 -9.45 -20.31
N ASP A 806 39.82 -10.72 -19.99
CA ASP A 806 40.84 -11.62 -19.39
C ASP A 806 41.78 -12.19 -20.50
N PRO A 807 43.10 -11.90 -20.47
CA PRO A 807 44.07 -12.37 -21.45
C PRO A 807 44.31 -13.89 -21.44
N PHE A 808 43.71 -14.64 -20.51
CA PHE A 808 43.68 -16.10 -20.51
C PHE A 808 42.93 -16.65 -21.73
N TRP A 809 41.80 -16.05 -22.11
CA TRP A 809 40.86 -16.61 -23.09
C TRP A 809 41.26 -16.37 -24.54
N LYS A 810 42.38 -16.97 -24.93
CA LYS A 810 42.86 -17.00 -26.31
C LYS A 810 42.01 -17.97 -27.15
N PRO A 811 42.05 -17.89 -28.50
CA PRO A 811 41.25 -18.74 -29.38
C PRO A 811 41.26 -20.25 -29.08
N PRO A 812 42.39 -20.90 -28.68
CA PRO A 812 42.38 -22.33 -28.33
C PRO A 812 41.56 -22.63 -27.07
N GLN A 813 41.68 -21.82 -26.01
CA GLN A 813 40.96 -21.97 -24.75
C GLN A 813 39.46 -21.68 -24.93
N MET A 814 39.13 -20.63 -25.68
CA MET A 814 37.74 -20.29 -26.01
C MET A 814 37.08 -21.40 -26.85
N LYS A 815 37.75 -21.92 -27.89
CA LYS A 815 37.26 -23.07 -28.68
C LYS A 815 37.08 -24.32 -27.82
N ALA A 816 38.02 -24.60 -26.91
CA ALA A 816 37.92 -25.75 -26.01
C ALA A 816 36.68 -25.69 -25.10
N LEU A 817 36.36 -24.51 -24.53
CA LEU A 817 35.14 -24.35 -23.73
C LEU A 817 33.89 -24.52 -24.60
N LEU A 818 33.82 -23.79 -25.71
CA LEU A 818 32.63 -23.65 -26.56
C LEU A 818 32.28 -24.92 -27.35
N HIS A 819 33.28 -25.70 -27.79
CA HIS A 819 33.07 -26.90 -28.64
C HIS A 819 32.97 -28.21 -27.84
N SER A 820 33.04 -28.16 -26.50
CA SER A 820 32.87 -29.33 -25.63
C SER A 820 31.41 -29.65 -25.28
N VAL A 821 30.50 -28.79 -25.71
CA VAL A 821 29.05 -28.97 -25.57
C VAL A 821 28.47 -29.31 -26.95
N PRO A 822 27.50 -30.25 -27.07
CA PRO A 822 26.87 -30.54 -28.35
C PRO A 822 26.29 -29.30 -29.03
N LEU A 823 26.42 -29.22 -30.36
CA LEU A 823 25.84 -28.11 -31.13
C LEU A 823 24.32 -28.04 -30.88
N GLY A 824 23.81 -26.85 -30.58
CA GLY A 824 22.41 -26.64 -30.21
C GLY A 824 22.10 -26.74 -28.71
N LYS A 825 23.10 -27.13 -27.89
CA LYS A 825 22.96 -27.27 -26.43
C LYS A 825 23.75 -26.24 -25.61
N LEU A 826 24.44 -25.30 -26.27
CA LEU A 826 25.08 -24.13 -25.67
C LEU A 826 24.64 -22.85 -26.39
N VAL A 827 24.35 -21.79 -25.64
CA VAL A 827 24.13 -20.42 -26.12
C VAL A 827 24.94 -19.45 -25.27
N VAL A 828 25.62 -18.50 -25.92
CA VAL A 828 26.41 -17.47 -25.23
C VAL A 828 25.65 -16.14 -25.18
N LEU A 829 25.66 -15.47 -24.04
CA LEU A 829 25.24 -14.06 -23.92
C LEU A 829 26.46 -13.18 -24.22
N ASP A 830 26.49 -12.51 -25.38
CA ASP A 830 27.53 -11.51 -25.67
C ASP A 830 27.21 -10.24 -24.88
N LEU A 831 27.72 -10.20 -23.64
CA LEU A 831 27.07 -9.49 -22.54
C LEU A 831 27.14 -7.96 -22.64
N PHE A 832 28.13 -7.43 -23.38
CA PHE A 832 28.45 -6.00 -23.52
C PHE A 832 28.60 -5.60 -25.00
N ALA A 833 27.78 -6.18 -25.86
CA ALA A 833 27.98 -6.15 -27.31
C ALA A 833 27.75 -4.78 -27.97
N GLU A 834 27.17 -3.82 -27.25
CA GLU A 834 27.03 -2.43 -27.71
C GLU A 834 28.33 -1.62 -27.61
N VAL A 835 29.31 -2.09 -26.81
CA VAL A 835 30.62 -1.42 -26.62
C VAL A 835 31.79 -2.35 -26.99
N LYS A 836 31.76 -3.60 -26.53
CA LYS A 836 32.78 -4.63 -26.77
C LYS A 836 32.14 -5.91 -27.34
N PRO A 837 31.69 -5.91 -28.61
CA PRO A 837 31.12 -7.11 -29.24
C PRO A 837 32.17 -8.22 -29.39
N VAL A 838 32.03 -9.28 -28.59
CA VAL A 838 32.90 -10.47 -28.68
C VAL A 838 32.59 -11.26 -29.96
N TRP A 839 31.33 -11.25 -30.45
CA TRP A 839 30.95 -11.89 -31.72
C TRP A 839 31.82 -11.43 -32.91
N ALA A 840 32.20 -10.15 -32.92
CA ALA A 840 32.96 -9.53 -34.00
C ALA A 840 34.45 -9.91 -34.01
N THR A 841 35.00 -10.34 -32.87
CA THR A 841 36.42 -10.73 -32.71
C THR A 841 36.63 -12.24 -32.59
N SER A 842 35.56 -13.02 -32.40
CA SER A 842 35.57 -14.47 -32.15
C SER A 842 35.02 -15.34 -33.28
N GLU A 843 34.94 -14.80 -34.52
CA GLU A 843 34.35 -15.50 -35.67
C GLU A 843 32.93 -16.04 -35.35
N GLN A 844 32.05 -15.20 -34.79
CA GLN A 844 30.70 -15.59 -34.33
C GLN A 844 30.73 -16.69 -33.25
N PHE A 845 31.54 -16.49 -32.19
CA PHE A 845 31.78 -17.50 -31.15
C PHE A 845 32.19 -18.86 -31.73
N TYR A 846 32.97 -18.85 -32.82
CA TYR A 846 33.40 -20.02 -33.58
C TYR A 846 32.26 -20.98 -33.96
N GLY A 847 31.11 -20.43 -34.34
CA GLY A 847 29.93 -21.18 -34.76
C GLY A 847 28.98 -21.59 -33.63
N VAL A 848 29.24 -21.19 -32.38
CA VAL A 848 28.25 -21.34 -31.29
C VAL A 848 27.18 -20.25 -31.38
N PRO A 849 25.89 -20.59 -31.19
CA PRO A 849 24.82 -19.60 -31.12
C PRO A 849 24.99 -18.60 -29.97
N TYR A 850 24.68 -17.33 -30.22
CA TYR A 850 24.74 -16.28 -29.20
C TYR A 850 23.55 -15.33 -29.26
N ILE A 851 23.34 -14.62 -28.15
CA ILE A 851 22.39 -13.52 -28.01
C ILE A 851 23.22 -12.23 -27.91
N TRP A 852 22.90 -11.24 -28.74
CA TRP A 852 23.53 -9.91 -28.67
C TRP A 852 22.89 -9.17 -27.49
N CYS A 853 23.65 -8.90 -26.43
CA CYS A 853 23.14 -8.19 -25.27
C CYS A 853 23.71 -6.79 -25.19
N MET A 854 22.84 -5.84 -24.83
CA MET A 854 23.26 -4.55 -24.32
C MET A 854 23.51 -4.67 -22.82
N LEU A 855 24.70 -4.30 -22.32
CA LEU A 855 24.92 -4.18 -20.86
C LEU A 855 24.43 -2.83 -20.35
N HIS A 856 24.79 -1.77 -21.07
CA HIS A 856 24.57 -0.35 -20.80
C HIS A 856 25.15 0.14 -19.46
N ASN A 857 24.71 -0.41 -18.33
CA ASN A 857 24.93 0.14 -17.00
C ASN A 857 25.59 -0.82 -16.01
N PHE A 858 26.63 -0.31 -15.35
CA PHE A 858 27.33 -0.97 -14.25
C PHE A 858 26.78 -0.48 -12.89
N ALA A 859 26.56 -1.43 -11.97
CA ALA A 859 26.18 -1.28 -10.57
C ALA A 859 24.92 -0.42 -10.24
N GLY A 860 24.08 -0.08 -11.23
CA GLY A 860 22.99 0.88 -11.04
C GLY A 860 23.46 2.32 -10.89
N ASN A 861 24.65 2.65 -11.38
CA ASN A 861 25.21 3.99 -11.29
C ASN A 861 24.39 4.95 -12.15
N ILE A 862 24.13 6.17 -11.64
CA ILE A 862 23.13 7.05 -12.25
C ILE A 862 23.84 8.18 -13.02
N GLU A 863 24.20 7.95 -14.27
CA GLU A 863 24.69 8.97 -15.20
C GLU A 863 23.71 9.14 -16.36
N MET A 864 23.75 10.25 -17.10
CA MET A 864 23.18 10.29 -18.45
C MET A 864 24.28 9.87 -19.43
N TYR A 865 24.21 8.63 -19.92
CA TYR A 865 25.23 8.04 -20.79
C TYR A 865 24.60 7.01 -21.75
N GLY A 866 25.28 6.71 -22.86
CA GLY A 866 24.91 5.60 -23.74
C GLY A 866 25.60 5.62 -25.10
N PHE A 867 25.30 4.59 -25.90
CA PHE A 867 25.79 4.39 -27.27
C PHE A 867 24.61 4.12 -28.22
N VAL A 868 23.63 5.03 -28.29
CA VAL A 868 22.34 4.75 -28.97
C VAL A 868 22.47 4.43 -30.45
N ASP A 869 23.50 4.92 -31.14
CA ASP A 869 23.77 4.57 -32.55
C ASP A 869 24.25 3.11 -32.68
N SER A 870 25.06 2.63 -31.73
CA SER A 870 25.46 1.23 -31.63
C SER A 870 24.25 0.34 -31.32
N VAL A 871 23.38 0.75 -30.40
CA VAL A 871 22.13 0.02 -30.08
C VAL A 871 21.18 -0.03 -31.29
N GLY A 872 21.03 1.08 -32.03
CA GLY A 872 20.14 1.17 -33.20
C GLY A 872 20.62 0.43 -34.46
N SER A 873 21.86 -0.10 -34.47
CA SER A 873 22.46 -0.76 -35.63
C SER A 873 23.11 -2.12 -35.32
N GLY A 874 23.78 -2.26 -34.18
CA GLY A 874 24.55 -3.43 -33.75
C GLY A 874 23.80 -4.77 -33.84
N PRO A 875 22.56 -4.90 -33.34
CA PRO A 875 21.77 -6.12 -33.50
C PRO A 875 21.51 -6.53 -34.96
N ILE A 876 21.35 -5.54 -35.84
CA ILE A 876 21.11 -5.78 -37.27
C ILE A 876 22.42 -6.16 -37.96
N ASP A 877 23.53 -5.53 -37.58
CA ASP A 877 24.85 -5.78 -38.14
C ASP A 877 25.39 -7.15 -37.71
N ALA A 878 25.22 -7.50 -36.44
CA ALA A 878 25.46 -8.84 -35.91
C ALA A 878 24.66 -9.89 -36.69
N ARG A 879 23.35 -9.68 -36.92
CA ARG A 879 22.48 -10.60 -37.66
C ARG A 879 22.80 -10.72 -39.17
N LEU A 880 23.22 -9.62 -39.81
CA LEU A 880 23.49 -9.57 -41.26
C LEU A 880 24.95 -9.90 -41.62
N SER A 881 25.83 -10.00 -40.63
CA SER A 881 27.24 -10.36 -40.82
C SER A 881 27.41 -11.79 -41.34
N GLU A 882 28.53 -12.05 -42.04
CA GLU A 882 28.83 -13.37 -42.60
C GLU A 882 28.92 -14.43 -41.49
N ASN A 883 28.32 -15.59 -41.74
CA ASN A 883 28.22 -16.74 -40.83
C ASN A 883 27.53 -16.46 -39.48
N SER A 884 26.75 -15.37 -39.34
CA SER A 884 26.04 -15.05 -38.10
C SER A 884 25.20 -16.20 -37.56
N THR A 885 25.48 -16.60 -36.32
CA THR A 885 24.71 -17.63 -35.59
C THR A 885 23.51 -17.04 -34.82
N MET A 886 23.42 -15.70 -34.73
CA MET A 886 22.36 -14.94 -34.05
C MET A 886 20.95 -15.13 -34.66
N ALA A 887 20.85 -15.67 -35.89
CA ALA A 887 19.58 -15.98 -36.55
C ALA A 887 19.46 -17.46 -36.98
N THR A 888 20.33 -18.34 -36.48
CA THR A 888 20.32 -19.76 -36.85
C THR A 888 19.40 -20.59 -35.93
N PRO A 889 18.42 -21.34 -36.45
CA PRO A 889 17.52 -22.17 -35.65
C PRO A 889 18.20 -23.50 -35.25
N LEU A 890 19.35 -23.41 -34.56
CA LEU A 890 20.15 -24.55 -34.13
C LEU A 890 19.84 -25.00 -32.69
N THR A 891 19.12 -24.18 -31.91
CA THR A 891 18.84 -24.35 -30.48
C THR A 891 17.34 -24.32 -30.21
N GLN A 892 16.90 -24.86 -29.06
CA GLN A 892 15.53 -24.62 -28.56
C GLN A 892 15.31 -23.18 -28.05
N ILE A 893 16.39 -22.42 -27.86
CA ILE A 893 16.36 -21.00 -27.48
C ILE A 893 16.22 -20.15 -28.74
N SER A 894 15.31 -19.17 -28.72
CA SER A 894 15.26 -18.11 -29.72
C SER A 894 16.51 -17.23 -29.63
N VAL A 895 17.47 -17.45 -30.52
CA VAL A 895 18.60 -16.54 -30.72
C VAL A 895 18.12 -15.16 -31.16
N GLY A 896 18.72 -14.10 -30.63
CA GLY A 896 18.18 -12.76 -30.75
C GLY A 896 18.91 -11.73 -29.90
N VAL A 897 18.15 -10.79 -29.31
CA VAL A 897 18.67 -9.66 -28.54
C VAL A 897 18.34 -9.76 -27.05
N GLY A 898 19.21 -9.21 -26.20
CA GLY A 898 19.07 -9.22 -24.74
C GLY A 898 19.42 -7.90 -24.06
N MET A 899 19.03 -7.77 -22.80
CA MET A 899 19.32 -6.63 -21.93
C MET A 899 19.90 -7.17 -20.62
N SER A 900 21.16 -6.82 -20.32
CA SER A 900 22.00 -7.44 -19.28
C SER A 900 22.55 -6.43 -18.27
N MET A 901 21.80 -5.35 -18.00
CA MET A 901 22.19 -4.34 -17.02
C MET A 901 22.39 -4.92 -15.61
N GLU A 902 23.47 -4.49 -14.96
CA GLU A 902 23.67 -4.73 -13.52
C GLU A 902 22.64 -3.96 -12.68
N GLY A 903 22.23 -2.77 -13.14
CA GLY A 903 21.20 -1.95 -12.51
C GLY A 903 20.26 -1.24 -13.48
N ILE A 904 19.11 -0.85 -12.96
CA ILE A 904 17.93 -0.38 -13.69
C ILE A 904 17.54 1.03 -13.23
N GLU A 905 16.34 1.52 -13.58
CA GLU A 905 15.81 2.83 -13.13
C GLU A 905 16.62 4.06 -13.61
N GLN A 906 17.38 3.93 -14.70
CA GLN A 906 18.17 5.00 -15.32
C GLN A 906 18.10 4.92 -16.86
N ASN A 907 18.35 6.03 -17.55
CA ASN A 907 18.42 6.13 -19.03
C ASN A 907 17.31 5.41 -19.84
N PRO A 908 16.02 5.66 -19.59
CA PRO A 908 14.90 4.95 -20.22
C PRO A 908 14.85 5.06 -21.76
N ALA A 909 15.49 6.07 -22.36
CA ALA A 909 15.58 6.20 -23.81
C ALA A 909 16.39 5.08 -24.47
N VAL A 910 17.44 4.59 -23.79
CA VAL A 910 18.32 3.53 -24.31
C VAL A 910 17.60 2.18 -24.24
N TYR A 911 16.87 1.93 -23.15
CA TYR A 911 16.07 0.72 -22.96
C TYR A 911 14.85 0.64 -23.90
N ASP A 912 14.17 1.76 -24.17
CA ASP A 912 13.04 1.83 -25.11
C ASP A 912 13.52 1.50 -26.54
N LEU A 913 14.65 2.08 -26.97
CA LEU A 913 15.28 1.74 -28.25
C LEU A 913 15.68 0.25 -28.30
N MET A 914 16.39 -0.26 -27.29
CA MET A 914 16.86 -1.65 -27.28
C MET A 914 15.69 -2.66 -27.28
N SER A 915 14.61 -2.38 -26.55
CA SER A 915 13.39 -3.18 -26.57
C SER A 915 12.70 -3.16 -27.94
N GLU A 916 12.75 -2.03 -28.65
CA GLU A 916 12.22 -1.88 -30.01
C GLU A 916 13.05 -2.68 -31.04
N MET A 917 14.37 -2.85 -30.83
CA MET A 917 15.26 -3.59 -31.74
C MET A 917 14.89 -5.07 -31.88
N ALA A 918 14.25 -5.68 -30.87
CA ALA A 918 13.73 -7.05 -30.96
C ALA A 918 12.68 -7.24 -32.07
N PHE A 919 12.05 -6.15 -32.53
CA PHE A 919 11.00 -6.14 -33.56
C PHE A 919 11.44 -5.47 -34.87
N ARG A 920 12.72 -5.10 -35.01
CA ARG A 920 13.26 -4.37 -36.17
C ARG A 920 14.03 -5.27 -37.13
N TRP A 921 13.72 -5.15 -38.42
CA TRP A 921 14.41 -5.85 -39.50
C TRP A 921 15.52 -5.03 -40.15
N ASP A 922 15.47 -3.70 -40.01
CA ASP A 922 16.39 -2.73 -40.57
C ASP A 922 17.04 -1.88 -39.47
N ARG A 923 18.19 -1.28 -39.78
CA ARG A 923 18.86 -0.31 -38.90
C ARG A 923 17.95 0.89 -38.61
N VAL A 924 18.03 1.43 -37.41
CA VAL A 924 17.25 2.60 -37.00
C VAL A 924 17.99 3.89 -37.32
N ASP A 925 17.35 4.81 -38.04
CA ASP A 925 17.77 6.21 -38.02
C ASP A 925 17.44 6.79 -36.64
N VAL A 926 18.44 6.83 -35.77
CA VAL A 926 18.32 7.29 -34.39
C VAL A 926 17.92 8.77 -34.31
N THR A 927 18.31 9.61 -35.29
CA THR A 927 17.91 11.03 -35.31
C THR A 927 16.40 11.17 -35.50
N THR A 928 15.85 10.40 -36.45
CA THR A 928 14.40 10.34 -36.67
C THR A 928 13.69 9.64 -35.51
N TRP A 929 14.26 8.56 -34.96
CA TRP A 929 13.69 7.85 -33.83
C TRP A 929 13.55 8.75 -32.60
N ILE A 930 14.61 9.49 -32.21
CA ILE A 930 14.59 10.41 -31.07
C ILE A 930 13.51 11.49 -31.23
N ALA A 931 13.32 12.03 -32.44
CA ALA A 931 12.24 12.99 -32.70
C ALA A 931 10.86 12.40 -32.37
N THR A 932 10.62 11.13 -32.71
CA THR A 932 9.38 10.43 -32.37
C THR A 932 9.30 10.01 -30.89
N TYR A 933 10.40 9.58 -30.28
CA TYR A 933 10.49 9.23 -28.85
C TYR A 933 10.10 10.42 -27.97
N VAL A 934 10.64 11.61 -28.25
CA VAL A 934 10.27 12.87 -27.57
C VAL A 934 8.76 13.10 -27.61
N GLN A 935 8.14 12.98 -28.78
CA GLN A 935 6.70 13.18 -28.92
C GLN A 935 5.89 12.13 -28.15
N ARG A 936 6.27 10.84 -28.21
CA ARG A 936 5.64 9.74 -27.46
C ARG A 936 5.77 9.95 -25.95
N ARG A 937 7.00 10.21 -25.47
CA ARG A 937 7.32 10.37 -24.04
C ARG A 937 6.62 11.56 -23.40
N TYR A 938 6.55 12.71 -24.08
CA TYR A 938 5.95 13.93 -23.52
C TYR A 938 4.47 14.13 -23.87
N GLY A 939 3.89 13.30 -24.75
CA GLY A 939 2.48 13.38 -25.17
C GLY A 939 2.14 14.58 -26.07
N LYS A 940 3.14 15.39 -26.43
CA LYS A 940 3.02 16.55 -27.34
C LYS A 940 4.37 16.87 -27.97
N LEU A 941 4.36 17.41 -29.18
CA LEU A 941 5.56 17.92 -29.83
C LEU A 941 5.93 19.29 -29.24
N VAL A 942 7.18 19.45 -28.79
CA VAL A 942 7.71 20.72 -28.29
C VAL A 942 9.09 20.94 -28.94
N PRO A 943 9.23 21.91 -29.87
CA PRO A 943 10.45 22.06 -30.66
C PRO A 943 11.73 22.24 -29.83
N SER A 944 11.68 23.05 -28.77
CA SER A 944 12.85 23.26 -27.89
C SER A 944 13.29 22.00 -27.14
N ILE A 945 12.37 21.10 -26.81
CA ILE A 945 12.69 19.81 -26.18
C ILE A 945 13.27 18.86 -27.24
N GLN A 946 12.73 18.87 -28.46
CA GLN A 946 13.29 18.08 -29.57
C GLN A 946 14.73 18.51 -29.90
N ASP A 947 15.02 19.82 -29.89
CA ASP A 947 16.38 20.34 -30.09
C ASP A 947 17.31 20.00 -28.91
N ALA A 948 16.82 20.05 -27.66
CA ALA A 948 17.59 19.59 -26.51
C ALA A 948 17.96 18.10 -26.62
N TRP A 949 17.04 17.24 -27.04
CA TRP A 949 17.31 15.81 -27.23
C TRP A 949 18.28 15.51 -28.39
N LYS A 950 18.33 16.34 -29.45
CA LYS A 950 19.40 16.26 -30.47
C LYS A 950 20.77 16.56 -29.86
N ILE A 951 20.86 17.53 -28.95
CA ILE A 951 22.12 17.84 -28.25
C ILE A 951 22.52 16.67 -27.33
N LEU A 952 21.58 16.08 -26.59
CA LEU A 952 21.85 14.92 -25.73
C LEU A 952 22.31 13.70 -26.54
N HIS A 953 21.71 13.46 -27.71
CA HIS A 953 22.16 12.44 -28.68
C HIS A 953 23.60 12.68 -29.12
N GLN A 954 23.93 13.90 -29.55
CA GLN A 954 25.25 14.28 -30.05
C GLN A 954 26.34 14.39 -28.96
N THR A 955 26.01 14.16 -27.69
CA THR A 955 26.92 14.29 -26.55
C THR A 955 26.89 13.06 -25.66
N LEU A 956 25.93 13.00 -24.73
CA LEU A 956 25.87 12.02 -23.66
C LEU A 956 25.42 10.63 -24.12
N TYR A 957 24.46 10.56 -25.05
CA TYR A 957 23.91 9.29 -25.54
C TYR A 957 24.67 8.67 -26.72
N ASN A 958 25.74 9.31 -27.18
CA ASN A 958 26.63 8.78 -28.21
C ASN A 958 28.09 9.16 -27.89
N CYS A 959 28.48 9.00 -26.61
CA CYS A 959 29.78 9.44 -26.14
C CYS A 959 30.90 8.56 -26.73
N THR A 960 32.02 9.16 -27.11
CA THR A 960 33.18 8.44 -27.69
C THR A 960 34.42 8.56 -26.80
N ASP A 961 34.24 8.73 -25.49
CA ASP A 961 35.32 8.91 -24.52
C ASP A 961 36.11 7.63 -24.19
N GLY A 962 35.53 6.46 -24.44
CA GLY A 962 36.11 5.16 -24.12
C GLY A 962 36.16 4.84 -22.62
N LEU A 963 35.44 5.60 -21.78
CA LEU A 963 35.47 5.46 -20.31
C LEU A 963 34.49 4.41 -19.76
N MET A 964 33.53 3.94 -20.57
CA MET A 964 32.70 2.75 -20.36
C MET A 964 31.87 2.76 -19.05
N ASP A 965 30.76 3.51 -19.06
CA ASP A 965 29.74 3.71 -17.99
C ASP A 965 30.10 3.29 -16.56
N LYS A 966 31.17 3.88 -16.02
CA LYS A 966 31.45 3.85 -14.58
C LYS A 966 31.49 5.30 -14.11
N ASN A 967 30.39 5.77 -13.55
CA ASN A 967 30.31 7.14 -13.05
C ASN A 967 31.42 7.38 -12.03
N ARG A 968 32.29 8.33 -12.38
CA ARG A 968 33.45 8.78 -11.60
C ARG A 968 33.40 10.30 -11.37
N ASP A 969 32.21 10.88 -11.35
CA ASP A 969 32.07 12.29 -11.00
C ASP A 969 32.47 12.49 -9.52
N VAL A 970 33.10 13.63 -9.25
CA VAL A 970 33.74 13.89 -7.95
C VAL A 970 32.75 13.96 -6.78
N VAL A 971 31.45 14.09 -7.08
CA VAL A 971 30.34 14.17 -6.13
C VAL A 971 29.93 12.79 -5.58
N VAL A 972 30.31 11.71 -6.27
CA VAL A 972 30.00 10.32 -5.86
C VAL A 972 31.25 9.45 -5.65
N SER A 973 32.42 9.94 -6.06
CA SER A 973 33.71 9.25 -5.96
C SER A 973 34.51 9.72 -4.75
N PHE A 974 35.29 8.83 -4.13
CA PHE A 974 36.34 9.24 -3.18
C PHE A 974 37.33 10.23 -3.85
N PRO A 975 37.64 11.38 -3.22
CA PRO A 975 38.42 12.43 -3.88
C PRO A 975 39.91 12.08 -3.92
N GLU A 976 40.34 11.55 -5.06
CA GLU A 976 41.73 11.33 -5.43
C GLU A 976 42.18 12.35 -6.49
N PHE A 977 43.46 12.74 -6.50
CA PHE A 977 44.00 13.85 -7.31
C PHE A 977 44.13 13.57 -8.82
N THR A 978 43.35 12.64 -9.40
CA THR A 978 43.45 12.24 -10.80
C THR A 978 42.09 12.13 -11.51
N LEU A 979 41.56 13.26 -12.00
CA LEU A 979 40.40 13.29 -12.91
C LEU A 979 40.56 14.36 -14.00
N TYR A 980 40.06 14.05 -15.20
CA TYR A 980 40.34 14.77 -16.45
C TYR A 980 39.19 15.72 -16.87
N PHE A 981 39.49 16.62 -17.82
CA PHE A 981 38.71 17.83 -18.15
C PHE A 981 37.61 17.58 -19.20
N PHE A 982 36.44 18.22 -19.05
CA PHE A 982 35.42 18.34 -20.11
C PHE A 982 34.79 19.75 -20.17
N PRO A 983 34.31 20.23 -21.35
CA PRO A 983 33.87 21.60 -21.54
C PRO A 983 32.40 21.87 -21.16
N THR A 984 32.10 23.11 -20.75
CA THR A 984 30.77 23.55 -20.29
C THR A 984 29.91 24.15 -21.40
N ALA A 985 28.76 23.52 -21.69
CA ALA A 985 27.62 24.17 -22.33
C ALA A 985 26.31 23.42 -22.04
N ILE A 986 25.35 24.11 -21.40
CA ILE A 986 23.88 24.04 -21.59
C ILE A 986 23.26 24.97 -20.53
N THR A 987 22.70 26.11 -20.95
CA THR A 987 21.78 26.91 -20.13
C THR A 987 20.69 27.51 -21.02
N ARG A 988 19.44 27.02 -20.91
CA ARG A 988 18.20 27.80 -21.07
C ARG A 988 16.95 26.95 -20.82
N SER A 989 15.86 27.63 -20.49
CA SER A 989 14.63 27.05 -19.94
C SER A 989 13.62 26.59 -20.99
N ALA A 990 12.99 25.45 -20.69
CA ALA A 990 11.62 25.10 -21.08
C ALA A 990 11.09 24.08 -20.05
N SER A 991 9.77 23.97 -19.86
CA SER A 991 9.15 23.02 -18.92
C SER A 991 8.80 21.68 -19.62
N PRO A 992 9.50 20.57 -19.32
CA PRO A 992 9.23 19.21 -19.81
C PRO A 992 8.55 18.36 -18.72
N LYS A 993 8.43 17.04 -18.94
CA LYS A 993 8.06 16.13 -17.84
C LYS A 993 9.11 16.17 -16.71
N PRO A 994 8.70 16.00 -15.45
CA PRO A 994 9.58 16.22 -14.29
C PRO A 994 10.90 15.43 -14.26
N CYS A 995 10.89 14.12 -14.55
CA CYS A 995 12.05 13.24 -14.34
C CYS A 995 13.26 13.57 -15.23
N ASP A 996 13.07 13.83 -16.53
CA ASP A 996 14.21 14.05 -17.44
C ASP A 996 14.92 15.40 -17.16
N VAL A 997 14.22 16.38 -16.57
CA VAL A 997 14.85 17.61 -16.06
C VAL A 997 15.70 17.32 -14.83
N VAL A 998 15.23 16.44 -13.95
CA VAL A 998 15.97 16.04 -12.75
C VAL A 998 17.29 15.42 -13.15
N ASP A 999 17.29 14.45 -14.07
CA ASP A 999 18.52 13.83 -14.54
C ASP A 999 19.45 14.81 -15.26
N LEU A 1000 18.92 15.65 -16.17
CA LEU A 1000 19.74 16.65 -16.86
C LEU A 1000 20.32 17.71 -15.89
N THR A 1001 19.55 18.13 -14.90
CA THR A 1001 20.01 19.11 -13.89
C THR A 1001 21.08 18.48 -13.00
N ARG A 1002 20.84 17.27 -12.52
CA ARG A 1002 21.78 16.48 -11.71
C ARG A 1002 23.09 16.24 -12.47
N GLN A 1003 23.00 15.91 -13.76
CA GLN A 1003 24.16 15.76 -14.64
C GLN A 1003 24.95 17.06 -14.81
N ALA A 1004 24.25 18.18 -15.06
CA ALA A 1004 24.88 19.49 -15.22
C ALA A 1004 25.57 19.95 -13.92
N LEU A 1005 24.95 19.72 -12.75
CA LEU A 1005 25.55 19.99 -11.45
C LEU A 1005 26.79 19.12 -11.22
N ALA A 1006 26.75 17.82 -11.52
CA ALA A 1006 27.89 16.92 -11.37
C ALA A 1006 29.09 17.32 -12.26
N LYS A 1007 28.87 17.62 -13.54
CA LYS A 1007 29.96 18.08 -14.43
C LYS A 1007 30.49 19.46 -14.05
N TYR A 1008 29.65 20.36 -13.50
CA TYR A 1008 30.12 21.64 -12.95
C TYR A 1008 30.92 21.45 -11.64
N ALA A 1009 30.55 20.48 -10.81
CA ALA A 1009 31.31 20.09 -9.62
C ALA A 1009 32.71 19.58 -9.99
N ASN A 1010 32.82 18.70 -11.00
CA ASN A 1010 34.13 18.25 -11.53
C ASN A 1010 35.00 19.45 -11.96
N HIS A 1011 34.43 20.40 -12.71
CA HIS A 1011 35.14 21.60 -13.16
C HIS A 1011 35.64 22.45 -11.98
N LEU A 1012 34.79 22.69 -10.98
CA LEU A 1012 35.17 23.40 -9.75
C LEU A 1012 36.27 22.67 -8.97
N PHE A 1013 36.23 21.34 -8.90
CA PHE A 1013 37.25 20.54 -8.22
C PHE A 1013 38.61 20.65 -8.91
N VAL A 1014 38.66 20.65 -10.25
CA VAL A 1014 39.91 20.85 -11.00
C VAL A 1014 40.44 22.29 -10.87
N GLU A 1015 39.58 23.31 -10.74
CA GLU A 1015 40.02 24.69 -10.50
C GLU A 1015 40.63 24.93 -9.09
N VAL A 1016 40.33 24.07 -8.10
CA VAL A 1016 40.78 24.25 -6.71
C VAL A 1016 42.31 24.13 -6.57
N PRO A 1017 42.99 23.05 -7.02
CA PRO A 1017 44.45 22.94 -6.95
C PRO A 1017 45.19 23.95 -7.85
N ILE A 1018 44.66 24.24 -9.05
CA ILE A 1018 45.30 25.14 -10.03
C ILE A 1018 45.48 26.58 -9.48
N ARG A 1019 44.77 26.95 -8.41
CA ARG A 1019 44.87 28.26 -7.74
C ARG A 1019 45.51 28.24 -6.34
N GLU A 1020 46.25 27.19 -5.96
CA GLU A 1020 46.95 27.11 -4.67
C GLU A 1020 47.88 28.30 -4.36
N VAL A 1021 48.36 29.01 -5.38
CA VAL A 1021 49.15 30.25 -5.22
C VAL A 1021 48.38 31.39 -4.50
N ILE A 1022 47.04 31.31 -4.40
CA ILE A 1022 46.21 32.33 -3.73
C ILE A 1022 45.18 31.69 -2.78
N CYS A 1023 45.55 31.58 -1.50
CA CYS A 1023 44.72 31.02 -0.41
C CYS A 1023 43.28 31.60 -0.33
N GLY A 1024 43.08 32.88 -0.67
CA GLY A 1024 41.75 33.52 -0.74
C GLY A 1024 40.87 33.14 -1.95
N SER A 1025 41.43 32.42 -2.94
CA SER A 1025 40.69 31.85 -4.08
C SER A 1025 40.21 30.43 -3.75
N VAL A 1026 41.08 29.61 -3.17
CA VAL A 1026 40.77 28.23 -2.72
C VAL A 1026 39.56 28.24 -1.77
N ARG A 1027 39.63 28.99 -0.65
CA ARG A 1027 38.52 29.17 0.31
C ARG A 1027 37.20 29.70 -0.29
N ARG A 1028 37.20 30.19 -1.53
CA ARG A 1028 36.01 30.69 -2.25
C ARG A 1028 35.45 29.63 -3.20
N LEU A 1029 36.32 28.93 -3.91
CA LEU A 1029 35.95 27.83 -4.80
C LEU A 1029 35.47 26.62 -3.99
N SER A 1030 36.15 26.25 -2.91
CA SER A 1030 35.72 25.18 -2.00
C SER A 1030 34.34 25.45 -1.38
N ARG A 1031 34.04 26.71 -0.99
CA ARG A 1031 32.69 27.09 -0.51
C ARG A 1031 31.63 27.09 -1.61
N LYS A 1032 31.99 27.41 -2.85
CA LYS A 1032 31.09 27.26 -4.00
C LYS A 1032 30.80 25.79 -4.32
N PHE A 1033 31.80 24.93 -4.18
CA PHE A 1033 31.67 23.49 -4.37
C PHE A 1033 30.75 22.88 -3.30
N LEU A 1034 31.02 23.13 -2.00
CA LEU A 1034 30.16 22.67 -0.91
C LEU A 1034 28.72 23.19 -1.08
N GLY A 1035 28.54 24.49 -1.33
CA GLY A 1035 27.22 25.08 -1.57
C GLY A 1035 26.50 24.58 -2.83
N LEU A 1036 27.17 23.88 -3.75
CA LEU A 1036 26.57 23.19 -4.88
C LEU A 1036 26.10 21.78 -4.50
N VAL A 1037 26.87 21.09 -3.64
CA VAL A 1037 26.52 19.78 -3.08
C VAL A 1037 25.35 19.89 -2.09
N ASP A 1038 25.27 21.01 -1.36
CA ASP A 1038 24.14 21.35 -0.47
C ASP A 1038 22.99 22.09 -1.19
N ASP A 1039 23.06 22.29 -2.51
CA ASP A 1039 22.10 23.17 -3.20
C ASP A 1039 20.67 22.56 -3.16
N PRO A 1040 19.68 23.27 -2.58
CA PRO A 1040 18.30 22.78 -2.51
C PRO A 1040 17.61 22.55 -3.86
N TRP A 1041 18.27 22.79 -5.01
CA TRP A 1041 17.82 22.26 -6.31
C TRP A 1041 17.89 20.72 -6.41
N LEU A 1042 18.86 20.06 -5.77
CA LEU A 1042 18.91 18.58 -5.66
C LEU A 1042 17.81 18.04 -4.71
N GLU A 1043 17.44 18.81 -3.69
CA GLU A 1043 16.23 18.54 -2.89
C GLU A 1043 14.94 18.82 -3.67
N SER A 1044 14.88 19.91 -4.44
CA SER A 1044 13.71 20.29 -5.24
C SER A 1044 13.45 19.31 -6.39
N ALA A 1045 14.49 18.63 -6.86
CA ALA A 1045 14.38 17.50 -7.76
C ALA A 1045 13.52 16.35 -7.20
N LYS A 1046 13.42 16.18 -5.87
CA LYS A 1046 12.48 15.21 -5.24
C LYS A 1046 11.01 15.55 -5.47
N ASN A 1047 10.70 16.84 -5.63
CA ASN A 1047 9.33 17.30 -5.93
C ASN A 1047 8.98 17.10 -7.40
N LEU A 1048 9.98 16.77 -8.23
CA LEU A 1048 9.84 16.45 -9.64
C LEU A 1048 9.92 14.93 -9.89
N ALA A 1049 10.79 14.18 -9.22
CA ALA A 1049 10.81 12.72 -9.28
C ALA A 1049 9.56 12.11 -8.62
N GLN A 1050 8.59 11.70 -9.46
CA GLN A 1050 7.29 11.14 -9.05
C GLN A 1050 7.27 9.61 -8.89
N ASP A 1051 8.43 8.95 -8.89
CA ASP A 1051 8.49 7.49 -8.78
C ASP A 1051 8.48 6.99 -7.32
N ASP A 1052 7.62 6.01 -7.05
CA ASP A 1052 7.52 5.28 -5.80
C ASP A 1052 8.71 4.33 -5.56
N GLN A 1053 9.46 3.97 -6.61
CA GLN A 1053 10.52 2.96 -6.52
C GLN A 1053 11.81 3.52 -5.88
N GLN A 1054 12.28 4.68 -6.32
CA GLN A 1054 13.39 5.40 -5.66
C GLN A 1054 13.08 5.74 -4.19
N ARG A 1055 11.81 6.01 -3.85
CA ARG A 1055 11.37 6.26 -2.46
C ARG A 1055 11.44 5.00 -1.58
N LYS A 1056 11.39 3.79 -2.16
CA LYS A 1056 11.58 2.52 -1.44
C LYS A 1056 13.07 2.23 -1.19
N GLN A 1057 13.94 2.54 -2.15
CA GLN A 1057 15.39 2.35 -2.01
C GLN A 1057 15.97 3.27 -0.92
N VAL A 1058 15.55 4.55 -0.88
CA VAL A 1058 15.93 5.51 0.18
C VAL A 1058 15.44 5.09 1.57
N ARG A 1059 14.35 4.33 1.68
CA ARG A 1059 13.83 3.84 2.98
C ARG A 1059 14.73 2.83 3.68
N ILE A 1060 15.73 2.25 3.00
CA ILE A 1060 16.69 1.32 3.62
C ILE A 1060 17.84 2.10 4.33
N LEU A 1061 17.87 3.44 4.22
CA LEU A 1061 18.98 4.29 4.68
C LEU A 1061 18.65 5.21 5.87
N VAL A 1062 17.44 5.14 6.45
CA VAL A 1062 17.03 6.01 7.56
C VAL A 1062 16.52 5.19 8.75
N PRO A 1063 17.19 5.24 9.92
CA PRO A 1063 16.83 4.42 11.05
C PRO A 1063 15.51 4.88 11.70
N THR A 1064 14.54 3.97 11.77
CA THR A 1064 13.38 4.09 12.67
C THR A 1064 13.47 3.01 13.74
N SER A 1065 13.46 3.44 15.00
CA SER A 1065 13.79 2.59 16.14
C SER A 1065 12.70 1.57 16.47
N PHE A 1066 12.88 0.31 16.04
CA PHE A 1066 13.14 -0.82 16.94
C PHE A 1066 13.49 -2.05 16.08
N ILE A 1067 14.73 -2.52 16.20
CA ILE A 1067 15.35 -3.36 15.17
C ILE A 1067 15.63 -4.77 15.69
N THR A 1068 15.09 -5.79 15.01
CA THR A 1068 15.57 -7.17 15.15
C THR A 1068 16.94 -7.30 14.47
N MET A 1069 17.81 -8.18 14.97
CA MET A 1069 19.18 -8.37 14.47
C MET A 1069 19.28 -8.75 12.97
N PHE A 1070 18.16 -9.14 12.35
CA PHE A 1070 18.02 -9.37 10.91
C PHE A 1070 17.82 -8.07 10.12
N ASN A 1071 16.93 -7.17 10.57
CA ASN A 1071 16.67 -5.90 9.88
C ASN A 1071 17.92 -4.99 9.88
N LEU A 1072 18.68 -4.95 10.98
CA LEU A 1072 19.98 -4.26 11.05
C LEU A 1072 20.99 -4.82 10.02
N ARG A 1073 20.92 -6.12 9.72
CA ARG A 1073 21.82 -6.80 8.78
C ARG A 1073 21.43 -6.56 7.32
N ILE A 1074 20.13 -6.52 7.02
CA ILE A 1074 19.63 -6.13 5.69
C ILE A 1074 19.93 -4.66 5.41
N GLU A 1075 19.76 -3.79 6.41
CA GLU A 1075 20.17 -2.37 6.32
C GLU A 1075 21.69 -2.24 6.10
N TRP A 1076 22.51 -2.94 6.89
CA TRP A 1076 23.97 -2.96 6.72
C TRP A 1076 24.39 -3.45 5.33
N ASN A 1077 23.77 -4.52 4.81
CA ASN A 1077 24.01 -5.03 3.45
C ASN A 1077 23.73 -3.94 2.40
N ALA A 1078 22.56 -3.30 2.46
CA ALA A 1078 22.18 -2.26 1.50
C ALA A 1078 23.07 -1.01 1.58
N ARG A 1079 23.41 -0.55 2.81
CA ARG A 1079 24.33 0.57 3.04
C ARG A 1079 25.71 0.29 2.46
N THR A 1080 26.22 -0.92 2.66
CA THR A 1080 27.59 -1.28 2.27
C THR A 1080 27.67 -1.51 0.75
N GLN A 1081 26.68 -2.18 0.14
CA GLN A 1081 26.61 -2.44 -1.31
C GLN A 1081 26.73 -1.16 -2.17
N ILE A 1082 26.11 -0.06 -1.74
CA ILE A 1082 26.11 1.22 -2.46
C ILE A 1082 27.25 2.18 -2.04
N THR A 1083 28.14 1.75 -1.14
CA THR A 1083 29.30 2.52 -0.67
C THR A 1083 30.58 1.68 -0.71
N MET A 1084 30.99 1.05 0.40
CA MET A 1084 32.27 0.32 0.52
C MET A 1084 32.30 -1.02 -0.22
N TRP A 1085 31.15 -1.49 -0.74
CA TRP A 1085 30.88 -2.79 -1.32
C TRP A 1085 31.14 -3.96 -0.35
N PHE A 1086 32.40 -4.33 -0.08
CA PHE A 1086 32.81 -5.00 1.17
C PHE A 1086 34.10 -4.40 1.72
N ASP A 1087 34.18 -4.21 3.03
CA ASP A 1087 35.41 -3.84 3.74
C ASP A 1087 35.84 -5.03 4.62
N ASN A 1088 37.10 -5.43 4.53
CA ASN A 1088 37.67 -6.58 5.24
C ASN A 1088 38.85 -6.22 6.17
N THR A 1089 39.21 -4.92 6.28
CA THR A 1089 40.24 -4.43 7.20
C THR A 1089 39.82 -3.10 7.85
N ASP A 1090 40.42 -2.78 9.01
CA ASP A 1090 40.19 -1.52 9.72
C ASP A 1090 41.03 -0.34 9.19
N ASP A 1091 41.84 -0.54 8.15
CA ASP A 1091 42.85 0.45 7.73
C ASP A 1091 43.06 0.60 6.21
N GLU A 1092 42.53 -0.31 5.40
CA GLU A 1092 42.74 -0.37 3.95
C GLU A 1092 41.43 -0.69 3.21
N ALA A 1093 40.95 0.25 2.41
CA ALA A 1093 39.67 0.14 1.70
C ALA A 1093 39.78 -0.72 0.43
N ASN A 1094 38.76 -1.54 0.19
CA ASN A 1094 38.62 -2.37 -1.01
C ASN A 1094 38.68 -1.53 -2.32
N LEU A 1095 39.15 -2.17 -3.40
CA LEU A 1095 39.12 -1.66 -4.77
C LEU A 1095 37.68 -1.47 -5.31
N HIS A 1096 36.70 -2.18 -4.77
CA HIS A 1096 35.27 -1.99 -5.08
C HIS A 1096 34.60 -0.84 -4.32
N ARG A 1097 35.34 0.00 -3.57
CA ARG A 1097 34.76 1.21 -2.95
C ARG A 1097 34.09 2.11 -3.99
N ASP A 1098 32.93 2.64 -3.62
CA ASP A 1098 32.06 3.48 -4.44
C ASP A 1098 31.66 2.85 -5.81
N TYR A 1099 31.84 1.54 -6.00
CA TYR A 1099 31.46 0.86 -7.26
C TYR A 1099 29.97 0.96 -7.56
N GLY A 1100 29.13 0.75 -6.52
CA GLY A 1100 27.67 0.87 -6.58
C GLY A 1100 27.13 2.24 -6.18
N ASN A 1101 27.87 3.33 -6.43
CA ASN A 1101 27.49 4.68 -6.00
C ASN A 1101 26.13 5.16 -6.55
N LYS A 1102 25.51 6.12 -5.85
CA LYS A 1102 24.19 6.67 -6.18
C LYS A 1102 24.12 8.17 -5.88
N TYR A 1103 23.50 8.94 -6.77
CA TYR A 1103 23.12 10.34 -6.50
C TYR A 1103 21.81 10.43 -5.71
N TRP A 1104 21.67 9.67 -4.63
CA TRP A 1104 20.49 9.72 -3.79
C TRP A 1104 20.63 10.79 -2.71
N SER A 1105 19.54 11.52 -2.45
CA SER A 1105 19.48 12.43 -1.31
C SER A 1105 19.63 11.65 0.01
N GLY A 1106 20.25 12.29 1.00
CA GLY A 1106 20.71 11.67 2.23
C GLY A 1106 22.13 11.09 2.12
N MET A 1107 22.46 10.41 1.02
CA MET A 1107 23.82 9.87 0.81
C MET A 1107 24.87 10.96 0.56
N LEU A 1108 24.52 12.02 -0.19
CA LEU A 1108 25.47 13.09 -0.51
C LEU A 1108 25.99 13.83 0.74
N HIS A 1109 25.17 13.96 1.79
CA HIS A 1109 25.62 14.49 3.09
C HIS A 1109 26.45 13.47 3.91
N LEU A 1110 26.25 12.17 3.71
CA LEU A 1110 26.99 11.09 4.37
C LEU A 1110 28.37 10.83 3.75
N HIS A 1111 28.60 11.20 2.49
CA HIS A 1111 29.88 11.00 1.80
C HIS A 1111 31.04 11.89 2.30
N GLY A 1112 30.84 12.77 3.29
CA GLY A 1112 31.95 13.34 4.08
C GLY A 1112 32.78 14.44 3.40
N TYR A 1113 32.35 14.98 2.25
CA TYR A 1113 33.01 16.10 1.56
C TYR A 1113 33.23 17.34 2.46
N TYR A 1114 32.41 17.50 3.50
CA TYR A 1114 32.54 18.54 4.51
C TYR A 1114 33.84 18.48 5.35
N ASP A 1115 34.36 17.28 5.64
CA ASP A 1115 35.48 17.11 6.58
C ASP A 1115 36.85 17.36 5.92
N LEU A 1116 36.99 17.03 4.62
CA LEU A 1116 38.22 17.28 3.83
C LEU A 1116 38.61 18.77 3.78
N LEU A 1117 37.64 19.68 3.90
CA LEU A 1117 37.85 21.12 3.85
C LEU A 1117 37.97 21.77 5.24
N GLN A 1118 37.60 21.08 6.32
CA GLN A 1118 37.85 21.58 7.69
C GLN A 1118 39.34 21.63 8.04
N VAL A 1119 40.17 20.80 7.42
CA VAL A 1119 41.64 20.81 7.60
C VAL A 1119 42.25 22.19 7.32
N HIS A 1120 41.68 22.96 6.40
CA HIS A 1120 42.15 24.31 6.05
C HIS A 1120 41.53 25.46 6.88
N ASP A 1121 40.63 25.18 7.83
CA ASP A 1121 40.07 26.20 8.73
C ASP A 1121 40.59 26.12 10.18
N THR A 1122 41.45 25.15 10.50
CA THR A 1122 41.97 24.94 11.86
C THR A 1122 43.46 25.21 12.09
N GLU A 1123 44.27 25.43 11.05
CA GLU A 1123 45.69 25.85 11.23
C GLU A 1123 45.87 27.37 11.18
N SER A 1124 45.91 27.95 12.38
CA SER A 1124 46.69 29.11 12.82
C SER A 1124 46.72 30.38 11.95
N GLY A 1125 46.07 31.42 12.48
CA GLY A 1125 46.55 32.79 12.25
C GLY A 1125 47.85 33.05 13.03
N GLU A 1126 49.01 32.62 12.52
CA GLU A 1126 50.31 33.12 12.99
C GLU A 1126 51.35 33.16 11.86
N ARG A 1127 52.31 34.09 11.95
CA ARG A 1127 53.31 34.32 10.89
C ARG A 1127 54.50 33.39 11.05
N GLY A 1128 54.72 32.49 10.10
CA GLY A 1128 55.98 31.77 9.96
C GLY A 1128 55.95 30.83 8.77
N GLY A 1129 56.87 30.98 7.82
CA GLY A 1129 57.04 30.00 6.75
C GLY A 1129 57.95 28.85 7.20
N PHE A 1130 57.74 27.64 6.69
CA PHE A 1130 58.78 26.69 6.22
C PHE A 1130 58.17 25.32 5.80
N ARG A 1131 58.39 24.94 4.52
CA ARG A 1131 58.52 23.59 3.92
C ARG A 1131 57.43 22.51 4.03
N ASP A 1132 56.68 22.36 2.93
CA ASP A 1132 56.76 21.28 1.91
C ASP A 1132 56.71 19.76 2.24
N GLU A 1133 56.75 19.29 3.48
CA GLU A 1133 56.75 17.83 3.76
C GLU A 1133 55.55 17.31 4.58
N ARG A 1134 54.63 18.19 5.00
CA ARG A 1134 53.46 17.81 5.84
C ARG A 1134 52.11 17.78 5.11
N VAL A 1135 52.07 18.08 3.81
CA VAL A 1135 50.81 18.13 3.05
C VAL A 1135 50.29 16.72 2.72
N GLU A 1136 51.17 15.79 2.32
CA GLU A 1136 50.79 14.39 2.08
C GLU A 1136 50.32 13.71 3.38
N GLU A 1137 51.04 13.86 4.50
CA GLU A 1137 50.60 13.34 5.81
C GLU A 1137 49.24 13.92 6.25
N GLY A 1138 48.98 15.20 5.95
CA GLY A 1138 47.72 15.86 6.27
C GLY A 1138 46.53 15.29 5.51
N VAL A 1139 46.70 15.05 4.20
CA VAL A 1139 45.68 14.41 3.35
C VAL A 1139 45.48 12.95 3.75
N ASP A 1140 46.56 12.21 4.02
CA ASP A 1140 46.47 10.79 4.40
C ASP A 1140 45.80 10.60 5.78
N GLN A 1141 46.05 11.51 6.74
CA GLN A 1141 45.32 11.56 8.00
C GLN A 1141 43.86 12.04 7.86
N ALA A 1142 43.54 12.88 6.87
CA ALA A 1142 42.16 13.28 6.59
C ALA A 1142 41.37 12.10 6.00
N ASN A 1143 41.94 11.40 5.02
CA ASN A 1143 41.37 10.19 4.42
C ASN A 1143 41.14 9.09 5.46
N LYS A 1144 42.12 8.83 6.34
CA LYS A 1144 41.97 7.90 7.46
C LYS A 1144 40.83 8.32 8.41
N ARG A 1145 40.72 9.59 8.77
CA ARG A 1145 39.64 10.10 9.64
C ARG A 1145 38.25 10.04 9.00
N VAL A 1146 38.14 10.32 7.70
CA VAL A 1146 36.87 10.18 6.94
C VAL A 1146 36.45 8.72 6.86
N ALA A 1147 37.39 7.80 6.56
CA ALA A 1147 37.12 6.36 6.56
C ALA A 1147 36.69 5.87 7.96
N GLU A 1148 37.41 6.23 9.01
CA GLU A 1148 37.11 5.84 10.38
C GLU A 1148 35.73 6.38 10.84
N ARG A 1149 35.38 7.62 10.46
CA ARG A 1149 34.07 8.21 10.76
C ARG A 1149 32.93 7.58 9.97
N ARG A 1150 33.12 7.28 8.67
CA ARG A 1150 32.15 6.50 7.88
C ARG A 1150 31.93 5.11 8.50
N ARG A 1151 32.98 4.42 8.96
CA ARG A 1151 32.83 3.13 9.68
C ARG A 1151 32.08 3.26 11.00
N ARG A 1152 32.31 4.32 11.80
CA ARG A 1152 31.50 4.57 13.01
C ARG A 1152 30.01 4.79 12.70
N VAL A 1153 29.68 5.44 11.59
CA VAL A 1153 28.28 5.63 11.11
C VAL A 1153 27.68 4.35 10.50
N LEU A 1154 28.49 3.36 10.14
CA LEU A 1154 28.06 2.02 9.70
C LEU A 1154 28.06 0.96 10.82
N HIS A 1155 28.57 1.30 12.01
CA HIS A 1155 28.59 0.46 13.21
C HIS A 1155 27.60 0.92 14.30
N GLN A 1156 27.07 2.14 14.18
CA GLN A 1156 25.92 2.65 14.94
C GLN A 1156 24.61 2.30 14.25
#